data_AF-A0A5B7R7Y8-F1
#
_entry.id   AF-A0A5B7R7Y8-F1
#
_cell.length_a   1.000
_cell.length_b   1.000
_cell.length_c   1.000
_cell.angle_alpha   90.00
_cell.angle_beta   90.00
_cell.angle_gamma   90.00
#
_symmetry.space_group_name_H-M   'P 1'
#
loop_
_entity.id
_entity.type
_entity.pdbx_description
1 polymer ?
#
loop_
_entity_poly.entity_id
_entity_poly.type
_entity_poly.pdbx_seq_one_letter_code
_entity_poly.pdbx_strand_id
1 'polypeptide(L)'
;MVAREPGLVKDVVGGALPEPLRRLAGLGGPQDDAPGADLAAGPDPVPPELEGHLRSIAADTVLDASPAATRELVGDLGLQEAWLTLHAGWRGSAPGPAVEGTRHGQQLKIMGIPAEVTWTVLRADDDVLVLDGTGPMGLRLGLAATITPVGRRTRVALHAGLSGDPVKGPLGASVSRSIAEALRLSLDNLRAHAAAAGPTTASSGFTTGRAVLHRASGLRLDPRTPVIVGVGQVVQRDPSAPWREPADLAAAAVQRAAEDSGTPRAADLLASADSVYAVASASWQYRDLAAVVAARVGAEPSVTLQTARFGGDGGQLVINEAARAIGAGEAGVVLVLGAEAGASLARAQREGTTPAWTEQDAATRPTRSLGSEREANTELEGRVGLGAPVYNYALMESALRARDGSTKQAHQEKITRLWASLSEVAATNEHAWLPTSFTAEELATTGPDNRPVTSPYPKLLCANLQVDLASGTILTSVAAAERAGVPQEQWVFPHAGAAAHDEWFVSERATLAGSPAVRAVGAALAAHTGRAIADVEVVDLYSCFPAAVQIAAHELGLPVGDPARPLSVAGGLTFAGGPGNNYGGHAVAAVVARLRREPEAFALTTSLGWYATKHAAALLSATPPTVPFADLRPTVPIEPRRPAVGEWEGPAVVEACTVSHDRAGAPEWAILSAITADGSRGLVRVTDVDLVRRLESEDPLGWTVALAGEDLVVLAEGRAELPSPPPLPVLVEDHGPVRVITLDRPEHRNAIDLATAELLERVVDAFEADDSVRVAILTGGTSVFSAGMDLRAAATGQFPITERRGPLGMTGLPLTKPLIAAVEGPALAGGCELALAADLIVAATDATFGLPEPRRGLAAAAGGVLRLTERLPRNVAMQMALTGEPVPARRLHDLGLVNVLAEPGAVLQAALDLAGSIAANAPLSVEVSREIVCAAPGWGVEEAFARQADLAGRALGSADAVEGVRAFAEGRAPVWTGR
;
A
#
# COMPACT_ATOMS: atom_id res chain seq x y z
N MET A 1 -15.77 -15.04 -52.15
CA MET A 1 -16.13 -16.01 -53.21
C MET A 1 -14.84 -16.69 -53.66
N VAL A 2 -14.87 -17.95 -54.10
CA VAL A 2 -13.73 -18.90 -54.10
C VAL A 2 -13.36 -19.35 -52.66
N ALA A 3 -12.92 -20.58 -52.37
CA ALA A 3 -13.41 -21.91 -52.76
C ALA A 3 -12.79 -23.01 -51.85
N ARG A 4 -13.65 -23.82 -51.22
CA ARG A 4 -13.67 -25.30 -51.09
C ARG A 4 -12.37 -26.13 -50.96
N GLU A 5 -12.37 -26.97 -49.91
CA GLU A 5 -11.65 -28.25 -49.72
C GLU A 5 -12.25 -29.39 -50.64
N PRO A 6 -11.94 -30.72 -50.48
CA PRO A 6 -10.93 -31.43 -49.67
C PRO A 6 -10.17 -32.59 -50.39
N GLY A 7 -9.30 -33.30 -49.65
CA GLY A 7 -8.94 -34.71 -49.93
C GLY A 7 -7.82 -35.27 -49.01
N LEU A 8 -8.03 -36.28 -48.14
CA LEU A 8 -8.23 -37.74 -48.32
C LEU A 8 -6.95 -38.58 -48.55
N VAL A 9 -6.67 -39.54 -47.64
CA VAL A 9 -6.12 -40.91 -47.87
C VAL A 9 -6.05 -41.69 -46.53
N LYS A 10 -5.86 -43.02 -46.56
CA LYS A 10 -6.16 -43.97 -45.47
C LYS A 10 -5.28 -45.25 -45.58
N ASP A 11 -5.14 -46.02 -44.48
CA ASP A 11 -4.67 -47.44 -44.41
C ASP A 11 -3.16 -47.70 -44.73
N VAL A 12 -2.46 -48.78 -44.29
CA VAL A 12 -2.81 -50.03 -43.57
C VAL A 12 -1.59 -50.69 -42.82
N VAL A 13 -1.83 -51.44 -41.71
CA VAL A 13 -1.12 -52.63 -41.07
C VAL A 13 0.36 -52.94 -41.42
N GLY A 14 1.31 -53.41 -40.55
CA GLY A 14 1.40 -53.98 -39.17
C GLY A 14 2.63 -54.96 -39.11
N GLY A 15 3.08 -55.65 -38.04
CA GLY A 15 2.76 -55.71 -36.59
C GLY A 15 3.48 -56.91 -35.85
N ALA A 16 3.70 -56.81 -34.52
CA ALA A 16 4.12 -57.84 -33.51
C ALA A 16 5.54 -58.48 -33.48
N LEU A 17 6.14 -58.59 -32.26
CA LEU A 17 7.20 -59.53 -31.82
C LEU A 17 7.21 -59.66 -30.26
N PRO A 18 7.65 -60.78 -29.63
CA PRO A 18 7.43 -61.05 -28.19
C PRO A 18 8.64 -60.89 -27.23
N GLU A 19 8.35 -61.05 -25.94
CA GLU A 19 9.11 -60.62 -24.75
C GLU A 19 10.55 -61.15 -24.45
N PRO A 20 10.99 -62.39 -24.79
CA PRO A 20 12.18 -62.98 -24.17
C PRO A 20 13.54 -62.30 -24.43
N LEU A 21 13.65 -61.39 -25.40
CA LEU A 21 14.90 -61.13 -26.11
C LEU A 21 15.78 -59.96 -25.62
N ARG A 22 15.40 -59.21 -24.58
CA ARG A 22 16.20 -58.06 -24.09
C ARG A 22 16.49 -57.98 -22.59
N ARG A 23 16.35 -59.08 -21.84
CA ARG A 23 17.02 -59.24 -20.51
C ARG A 23 18.54 -59.54 -20.63
N LEU A 24 19.11 -59.44 -21.84
CA LEU A 24 20.39 -60.05 -22.24
C LEU A 24 21.59 -59.07 -22.24
N ALA A 25 21.59 -58.08 -21.34
CA ALA A 25 22.66 -57.06 -21.23
C ALA A 25 23.46 -57.09 -19.91
N GLY A 26 23.13 -57.98 -18.96
CA GLY A 26 23.72 -58.04 -17.60
C GLY A 26 22.89 -57.24 -16.57
N LEU A 27 22.53 -57.71 -15.38
CA LEU A 27 23.20 -58.56 -14.35
C LEU A 27 24.35 -57.83 -13.63
N GLY A 28 24.33 -57.58 -12.31
CA GLY A 28 23.21 -57.63 -11.34
C GLY A 28 23.61 -57.91 -9.87
N GLY A 29 22.95 -57.24 -8.92
CA GLY A 29 22.96 -57.54 -7.47
C GLY A 29 23.93 -56.73 -6.60
N PRO A 30 23.79 -56.76 -5.25
CA PRO A 30 22.75 -57.42 -4.44
C PRO A 30 21.63 -56.46 -3.97
N GLN A 31 20.70 -56.98 -3.17
CA GLN A 31 19.65 -56.21 -2.47
C GLN A 31 20.15 -55.65 -1.13
N ASP A 32 19.56 -54.55 -0.67
CA ASP A 32 19.18 -54.31 0.73
C ASP A 32 17.84 -53.54 0.74
N ASP A 33 17.06 -53.67 1.81
CA ASP A 33 15.62 -53.37 1.79
C ASP A 33 15.26 -51.87 1.87
N ALA A 34 14.29 -51.45 1.04
CA ALA A 34 13.59 -50.18 1.13
C ALA A 34 12.08 -50.35 0.86
N PRO A 35 11.18 -49.89 1.73
CA PRO A 35 9.74 -50.07 1.57
C PRO A 35 9.15 -49.09 0.55
N GLY A 36 9.29 -49.40 -0.74
CA GLY A 36 8.60 -48.72 -1.83
C GLY A 36 7.24 -49.35 -2.12
N ALA A 37 6.15 -48.64 -1.79
CA ALA A 37 4.78 -49.01 -2.16
C ALA A 37 3.94 -47.75 -2.47
N ASP A 38 2.94 -47.92 -3.35
CA ASP A 38 1.96 -46.93 -3.83
C ASP A 38 2.47 -45.56 -4.32
N LEU A 39 2.82 -45.52 -5.61
CA LEU A 39 2.74 -44.35 -6.50
C LEU A 39 2.08 -44.70 -7.85
N ALA A 40 1.22 -45.73 -7.88
CA ALA A 40 0.67 -46.32 -9.10
C ALA A 40 -0.86 -46.35 -9.15
N ALA A 41 -1.54 -45.52 -8.35
CA ALA A 41 -2.97 -45.27 -8.48
C ALA A 41 -3.29 -44.52 -9.79
N GLY A 42 -4.45 -44.80 -10.38
CA GLY A 42 -4.94 -44.04 -11.55
C GLY A 42 -5.27 -42.57 -11.19
N PRO A 43 -5.76 -41.76 -12.15
CA PRO A 43 -6.35 -40.47 -11.80
C PRO A 43 -7.53 -40.69 -10.84
N ASP A 44 -7.64 -39.84 -9.82
CA ASP A 44 -8.70 -39.96 -8.81
C ASP A 44 -10.08 -39.76 -9.49
N PRO A 45 -11.15 -40.41 -8.99
CA PRO A 45 -12.48 -40.26 -9.57
C PRO A 45 -12.96 -38.80 -9.44
N VAL A 46 -13.63 -38.30 -10.49
CA VAL A 46 -14.26 -36.97 -10.44
C VAL A 46 -15.26 -36.93 -9.27
N PRO A 47 -15.19 -35.94 -8.36
CA PRO A 47 -16.14 -35.82 -7.27
C PRO A 47 -17.60 -35.81 -7.77
N PRO A 48 -18.54 -36.57 -7.15
CA PRO A 48 -19.94 -36.67 -7.60
C PRO A 48 -20.64 -35.31 -7.80
N GLU A 49 -20.26 -34.33 -6.98
CA GLU A 49 -20.72 -32.94 -7.03
C GLU A 49 -20.42 -32.25 -8.38
N LEU A 50 -19.40 -32.73 -9.11
CA LEU A 50 -19.00 -32.20 -10.42
C LEU A 50 -19.60 -32.97 -11.62
N GLU A 51 -20.18 -34.16 -11.43
CA GLU A 51 -20.70 -35.02 -12.53
C GLU A 51 -21.80 -34.34 -13.36
N GLY A 52 -22.51 -33.35 -12.81
CA GLY A 52 -23.54 -32.57 -13.51
C GLY A 52 -23.05 -31.62 -14.61
N HIS A 53 -21.74 -31.57 -14.88
CA HIS A 53 -21.15 -30.66 -15.87
C HIS A 53 -21.03 -31.28 -17.28
N LEU A 54 -21.26 -30.48 -18.33
CA LEU A 54 -21.19 -30.91 -19.73
C LEU A 54 -19.79 -31.39 -20.17
N ARG A 55 -18.74 -30.97 -19.46
CA ARG A 55 -17.37 -31.43 -19.63
C ARG A 55 -16.68 -31.46 -18.26
N SER A 56 -15.87 -32.48 -18.02
CA SER A 56 -14.95 -32.55 -16.88
C SER A 56 -13.50 -32.58 -17.37
N ILE A 57 -12.61 -32.01 -16.56
CA ILE A 57 -11.16 -31.94 -16.77
C ILE A 57 -10.51 -32.31 -15.44
N ALA A 58 -9.41 -33.07 -15.48
CA ALA A 58 -8.63 -33.41 -14.29
C ALA A 58 -7.12 -33.31 -14.56
N ALA A 59 -6.36 -33.00 -13.51
CA ALA A 59 -4.91 -33.12 -13.46
C ALA A 59 -4.50 -33.48 -12.03
N ASP A 60 -3.39 -34.20 -11.83
CA ASP A 60 -2.90 -34.55 -10.50
C ASP A 60 -1.38 -34.41 -10.34
N THR A 61 -0.94 -34.36 -9.09
CA THR A 61 0.44 -34.14 -8.67
C THR A 61 0.73 -34.85 -7.34
N VAL A 62 2.01 -35.02 -7.02
CA VAL A 62 2.48 -35.32 -5.66
C VAL A 62 3.35 -34.15 -5.20
N LEU A 63 3.11 -33.72 -3.96
CA LEU A 63 3.78 -32.63 -3.26
C LEU A 63 4.68 -33.21 -2.16
N ASP A 64 5.87 -32.61 -1.98
CA ASP A 64 6.80 -32.93 -0.88
C ASP A 64 6.43 -32.24 0.45
N ALA A 65 5.13 -32.12 0.73
CA ALA A 65 4.57 -31.54 1.95
C ALA A 65 3.64 -32.51 2.69
N SER A 66 3.43 -32.24 3.99
CA SER A 66 2.49 -33.01 4.82
C SER A 66 1.03 -32.77 4.39
N PRO A 67 0.10 -33.70 4.70
CA PRO A 67 -1.32 -33.47 4.45
C PRO A 67 -1.83 -32.22 5.18
N ALA A 68 -1.40 -31.96 6.41
CA ALA A 68 -1.80 -30.78 7.18
C ALA A 68 -1.44 -29.45 6.46
N ALA A 69 -0.17 -29.29 6.05
CA ALA A 69 0.28 -28.11 5.31
C ALA A 69 -0.38 -27.99 3.92
N THR A 70 -0.66 -29.13 3.28
CA THR A 70 -1.38 -29.17 1.99
C THR A 70 -2.83 -28.69 2.15
N ARG A 71 -3.49 -29.04 3.25
CA ARG A 71 -4.86 -28.59 3.57
C ARG A 71 -4.92 -27.11 3.92
N GLU A 72 -3.92 -26.58 4.61
CA GLU A 72 -3.80 -25.15 4.86
C GLU A 72 -3.67 -24.37 3.54
N LEU A 73 -2.76 -24.80 2.65
CA LEU A 73 -2.50 -24.16 1.35
C LEU A 73 -3.66 -24.27 0.33
N VAL A 74 -4.38 -25.40 0.30
CA VAL A 74 -5.49 -25.64 -0.63
C VAL A 74 -6.84 -25.19 -0.06
N GLY A 75 -7.01 -25.31 1.26
CA GLY A 75 -8.23 -25.01 1.99
C GLY A 75 -8.37 -23.54 2.39
N ASP A 76 -7.29 -22.78 2.57
CA ASP A 76 -7.41 -21.33 2.60
C ASP A 76 -7.66 -20.80 1.18
N LEU A 77 -8.85 -20.23 0.99
CA LEU A 77 -9.27 -19.73 -0.30
C LEU A 77 -8.45 -18.51 -0.72
N GLY A 78 -7.97 -17.70 0.23
CA GLY A 78 -7.19 -16.49 -0.04
C GLY A 78 -5.83 -16.83 -0.65
N LEU A 79 -5.22 -17.93 -0.19
CA LEU A 79 -3.96 -18.46 -0.75
C LEU A 79 -4.09 -18.95 -2.20
N GLN A 80 -5.31 -19.05 -2.77
CA GLN A 80 -5.48 -19.36 -4.19
C GLN A 80 -4.82 -18.32 -5.11
N GLU A 81 -4.65 -17.07 -4.70
CA GLU A 81 -3.94 -16.08 -5.53
C GLU A 81 -2.47 -16.47 -5.79
N ALA A 82 -1.87 -17.22 -4.86
CA ALA A 82 -0.49 -17.67 -4.95
C ALA A 82 -0.31 -18.86 -5.90
N TRP A 83 -1.31 -19.75 -6.01
CA TRP A 83 -1.18 -21.00 -6.77
C TRP A 83 -2.18 -21.21 -7.93
N LEU A 84 -3.42 -20.76 -7.82
CA LEU A 84 -4.46 -21.01 -8.83
C LEU A 84 -4.26 -20.10 -10.06
N THR A 85 -3.70 -20.64 -11.14
CA THR A 85 -3.33 -19.88 -12.36
C THR A 85 -4.53 -19.26 -13.09
N LEU A 86 -5.76 -19.72 -12.81
CA LEU A 86 -6.97 -19.07 -13.32
C LEU A 86 -7.27 -17.74 -12.61
N HIS A 87 -6.72 -17.49 -11.42
CA HIS A 87 -7.00 -16.32 -10.61
C HIS A 87 -6.57 -15.00 -11.28
N ALA A 88 -7.39 -13.95 -11.14
CA ALA A 88 -7.13 -12.61 -11.65
C ALA A 88 -7.37 -11.48 -10.64
N GLY A 89 -8.06 -11.77 -9.54
CA GLY A 89 -8.36 -10.84 -8.44
C GLY A 89 -9.54 -11.34 -7.61
N TRP A 90 -9.69 -10.81 -6.40
CA TRP A 90 -10.88 -11.02 -5.55
C TRP A 90 -11.92 -9.92 -5.76
N ARG A 91 -13.20 -10.23 -5.51
CA ARG A 91 -14.26 -9.22 -5.47
C ARG A 91 -14.60 -8.90 -4.01
N GLY A 92 -13.86 -7.94 -3.46
CA GLY A 92 -13.80 -7.64 -2.02
C GLY A 92 -12.47 -8.06 -1.42
N SER A 93 -12.41 -8.28 -0.11
CA SER A 93 -11.27 -8.93 0.53
C SER A 93 -11.08 -10.36 0.01
N ALA A 94 -9.86 -10.87 0.08
CA ALA A 94 -9.63 -12.31 -0.07
C ALA A 94 -10.51 -13.10 0.94
N PRO A 95 -11.22 -14.15 0.51
CA PRO A 95 -11.84 -15.09 1.45
C PRO A 95 -10.75 -15.81 2.24
N GLY A 96 -11.02 -16.19 3.49
CA GLY A 96 -10.10 -16.99 4.30
C GLY A 96 -10.29 -18.51 4.12
N PRO A 97 -10.09 -19.31 5.17
CA PRO A 97 -10.39 -20.74 5.20
C PRO A 97 -11.76 -21.11 4.61
N ALA A 98 -11.78 -22.13 3.76
CA ALA A 98 -12.99 -22.65 3.15
C ALA A 98 -13.94 -23.24 4.20
N VAL A 99 -15.10 -22.61 4.37
CA VAL A 99 -16.20 -23.11 5.20
C VAL A 99 -17.38 -23.42 4.29
N GLU A 100 -17.97 -24.61 4.44
CA GLU A 100 -19.10 -25.05 3.62
C GLU A 100 -20.27 -24.05 3.62
N GLY A 101 -20.92 -23.88 2.47
CA GLY A 101 -21.98 -22.89 2.24
C GLY A 101 -21.48 -21.46 2.01
N THR A 102 -20.22 -21.13 2.33
CA THR A 102 -19.64 -19.80 2.11
C THR A 102 -19.66 -19.43 0.63
N ARG A 103 -20.02 -18.16 0.34
CA ARG A 103 -19.99 -17.59 -1.02
C ARG A 103 -19.00 -16.45 -1.11
N HIS A 104 -18.27 -16.40 -2.22
CA HIS A 104 -17.29 -15.35 -2.51
C HIS A 104 -17.24 -15.07 -4.01
N GLY A 105 -16.86 -13.83 -4.38
CA GLY A 105 -16.65 -13.43 -5.76
C GLY A 105 -15.17 -13.47 -6.12
N GLN A 106 -14.83 -14.09 -7.24
CA GLN A 106 -13.48 -14.18 -7.77
C GLN A 106 -13.47 -13.81 -9.25
N GLN A 107 -12.46 -13.06 -9.69
CA GLN A 107 -12.22 -12.81 -11.10
C GLN A 107 -11.29 -13.89 -11.64
N LEU A 108 -11.66 -14.50 -12.77
CA LEU A 108 -10.89 -15.56 -13.43
C LEU A 108 -10.47 -15.16 -14.85
N LYS A 109 -9.26 -15.54 -15.27
CA LYS A 109 -8.80 -15.44 -16.66
C LYS A 109 -9.18 -16.71 -17.44
N ILE A 110 -10.29 -16.67 -18.17
CA ILE A 110 -10.72 -17.76 -19.04
C ILE A 110 -10.34 -17.41 -20.48
N MET A 111 -9.47 -18.23 -21.11
CA MET A 111 -8.82 -17.87 -22.39
C MET A 111 -8.11 -16.50 -22.36
N GLY A 112 -7.61 -16.09 -21.20
CA GLY A 112 -6.97 -14.79 -20.98
C GLY A 112 -7.94 -13.60 -20.81
N ILE A 113 -9.25 -13.80 -20.96
CA ILE A 113 -10.27 -12.77 -20.74
C ILE A 113 -10.75 -12.82 -19.29
N PRO A 114 -10.79 -11.69 -18.54
CA PRO A 114 -11.40 -11.64 -17.23
C PRO A 114 -12.90 -11.96 -17.27
N ALA A 115 -13.33 -12.87 -16.41
CA ALA A 115 -14.73 -13.20 -16.15
C ALA A 115 -14.96 -13.30 -14.64
N GLU A 116 -16.01 -12.66 -14.14
CA GLU A 116 -16.42 -12.82 -12.75
C GLU A 116 -17.10 -14.17 -12.54
N VAL A 117 -16.73 -14.87 -11.46
CA VAL A 117 -17.40 -16.08 -10.99
C VAL A 117 -17.76 -15.89 -9.52
N THR A 118 -19.04 -16.04 -9.19
CA THR A 118 -19.49 -16.17 -7.80
C THR A 118 -19.45 -17.64 -7.44
N TRP A 119 -18.56 -18.02 -6.53
CA TRP A 119 -18.43 -19.37 -6.01
C TRP A 119 -19.33 -19.61 -4.80
N THR A 120 -19.77 -20.85 -4.62
CA THR A 120 -20.25 -21.41 -3.35
C THR A 120 -19.33 -22.57 -2.98
N VAL A 121 -18.81 -22.60 -1.76
CA VAL A 121 -18.15 -23.79 -1.20
C VAL A 121 -19.23 -24.85 -0.99
N LEU A 122 -19.22 -25.92 -1.79
CA LEU A 122 -20.15 -27.03 -1.64
C LEU A 122 -19.72 -28.02 -0.57
N ARG A 123 -18.40 -28.12 -0.31
CA ARG A 123 -17.79 -29.04 0.64
C ARG A 123 -16.37 -28.59 0.96
N ALA A 124 -15.94 -28.70 2.21
CA ALA A 124 -14.58 -28.37 2.65
C ALA A 124 -14.17 -29.31 3.81
N ASP A 125 -13.75 -30.52 3.44
CA ASP A 125 -13.31 -31.58 4.35
C ASP A 125 -11.78 -31.64 4.47
N ASP A 126 -11.33 -32.45 5.43
CA ASP A 126 -9.92 -32.78 5.70
C ASP A 126 -9.22 -33.51 4.52
N ASP A 127 -9.94 -33.93 3.47
CA ASP A 127 -9.40 -34.58 2.26
C ASP A 127 -9.96 -34.04 0.93
N VAL A 128 -10.95 -33.14 0.93
CA VAL A 128 -11.52 -32.57 -0.30
C VAL A 128 -12.14 -31.18 -0.15
N LEU A 129 -11.78 -30.26 -1.06
CA LEU A 129 -12.47 -28.98 -1.28
C LEU A 129 -13.30 -29.06 -2.58
N VAL A 130 -14.54 -28.58 -2.55
CA VAL A 130 -15.42 -28.49 -3.74
C VAL A 130 -16.08 -27.11 -3.79
N LEU A 131 -15.97 -26.45 -4.94
CA LEU A 131 -16.56 -25.14 -5.27
C LEU A 131 -17.50 -25.27 -6.49
N ASP A 132 -18.67 -24.63 -6.42
CA ASP A 132 -19.60 -24.46 -7.55
C ASP A 132 -19.78 -22.99 -7.89
N GLY A 133 -19.48 -22.63 -9.13
CA GLY A 133 -19.32 -21.27 -9.60
C GLY A 133 -20.32 -20.88 -10.69
N THR A 134 -20.94 -19.71 -10.54
CA THR A 134 -21.80 -19.09 -11.54
C THR A 134 -21.16 -17.81 -12.09
N GLY A 135 -21.00 -17.74 -13.42
CA GLY A 135 -20.44 -16.58 -14.12
C GLY A 135 -21.38 -16.00 -15.19
N PRO A 136 -20.92 -14.97 -15.93
CA PRO A 136 -21.72 -14.32 -16.98
C PRO A 136 -22.11 -15.27 -18.12
N MET A 137 -23.15 -14.90 -18.88
CA MET A 137 -23.70 -15.70 -19.99
C MET A 137 -24.15 -17.13 -19.58
N GLY A 138 -24.50 -17.33 -18.31
CA GLY A 138 -24.91 -18.64 -17.80
C GLY A 138 -23.77 -19.66 -17.72
N LEU A 139 -22.51 -19.20 -17.66
CA LEU A 139 -21.36 -20.05 -17.41
C LEU A 139 -21.49 -20.71 -16.03
N ARG A 140 -21.30 -22.03 -16.01
CA ARG A 140 -21.20 -22.84 -14.80
C ARG A 140 -19.83 -23.49 -14.76
N LEU A 141 -19.09 -23.23 -13.70
CA LEU A 141 -17.74 -23.71 -13.48
C LEU A 141 -17.70 -24.37 -12.10
N GLY A 142 -17.49 -25.67 -12.02
CA GLY A 142 -17.13 -26.34 -10.78
C GLY A 142 -15.61 -26.49 -10.68
N LEU A 143 -15.05 -26.41 -9.48
CA LEU A 143 -13.64 -26.71 -9.18
C LEU A 143 -13.57 -27.56 -7.92
N ALA A 144 -12.79 -28.62 -7.93
CA ALA A 144 -12.53 -29.43 -6.74
C ALA A 144 -11.04 -29.76 -6.62
N ALA A 145 -10.59 -29.96 -5.38
CA ALA A 145 -9.25 -30.36 -5.02
C ALA A 145 -9.30 -31.53 -4.02
N THR A 146 -8.79 -32.69 -4.40
CA THR A 146 -8.71 -33.90 -3.55
C THR A 146 -7.29 -34.05 -3.01
N ILE A 147 -7.14 -34.37 -1.73
CA ILE A 147 -5.88 -34.36 -0.98
C ILE A 147 -5.63 -35.75 -0.37
N THR A 148 -4.85 -36.59 -1.06
CA THR A 148 -4.63 -38.00 -0.70
C THR A 148 -3.23 -38.21 -0.11
N PRO A 149 -3.08 -38.65 1.16
CA PRO A 149 -1.76 -38.92 1.76
C PRO A 149 -1.02 -40.07 1.06
N VAL A 150 0.27 -39.88 0.76
CA VAL A 150 1.16 -40.88 0.16
C VAL A 150 2.46 -40.98 0.97
N GLY A 151 2.43 -41.77 2.04
CA GLY A 151 3.56 -41.95 2.95
C GLY A 151 3.91 -40.67 3.71
N ARG A 152 5.02 -40.01 3.34
CA ARG A 152 5.43 -38.69 3.87
C ARG A 152 5.08 -37.51 2.95
N ARG A 153 4.46 -37.80 1.80
CA ARG A 153 4.07 -36.86 0.75
C ARG A 153 2.56 -36.77 0.66
N THR A 154 2.06 -35.84 -0.14
CA THR A 154 0.63 -35.66 -0.36
C THR A 154 0.34 -35.58 -1.86
N ARG A 155 -0.54 -36.44 -2.38
CA ARG A 155 -1.08 -36.31 -3.73
C ARG A 155 -2.18 -35.24 -3.71
N VAL A 156 -2.19 -34.36 -4.71
CA VAL A 156 -3.29 -33.42 -4.94
C VAL A 156 -3.82 -33.61 -6.35
N ALA A 157 -5.13 -33.79 -6.49
CA ALA A 157 -5.82 -33.85 -7.77
C ALA A 157 -6.77 -32.65 -7.91
N LEU A 158 -6.65 -31.88 -8.99
CA LEU A 158 -7.57 -30.80 -9.33
C LEU A 158 -8.52 -31.24 -10.43
N HIS A 159 -9.81 -31.00 -10.21
CA HIS A 159 -10.89 -31.31 -11.15
C HIS A 159 -11.67 -30.04 -11.48
N ALA A 160 -11.96 -29.78 -12.76
CA ALA A 160 -12.84 -28.69 -13.18
C ALA A 160 -14.02 -29.22 -14.01
N GLY A 161 -15.23 -28.80 -13.64
CA GLY A 161 -16.48 -29.05 -14.38
C GLY A 161 -16.90 -27.80 -15.16
N LEU A 162 -17.33 -27.97 -16.41
CA LEU A 162 -17.74 -26.88 -17.30
C LEU A 162 -19.14 -27.10 -17.91
N SER A 163 -20.01 -26.11 -17.75
CA SER A 163 -21.37 -26.04 -18.29
C SER A 163 -21.74 -24.61 -18.70
N GLY A 164 -22.86 -24.45 -19.42
CA GLY A 164 -23.35 -23.14 -19.89
C GLY A 164 -23.16 -22.89 -21.38
N ASP A 165 -23.70 -21.78 -21.88
CA ASP A 165 -23.79 -21.52 -23.33
C ASP A 165 -22.42 -21.30 -24.03
N PRO A 166 -21.42 -20.63 -23.42
CA PRO A 166 -20.06 -20.59 -23.98
C PRO A 166 -19.42 -21.97 -24.20
N VAL A 167 -19.82 -22.98 -23.44
CA VAL A 167 -19.29 -24.35 -23.49
C VAL A 167 -19.99 -25.20 -24.57
N LYS A 168 -21.23 -24.85 -24.93
CA LYS A 168 -22.04 -25.53 -25.98
C LYS A 168 -21.65 -25.09 -27.41
N GLY A 169 -21.06 -23.91 -27.56
CA GLY A 169 -20.64 -23.35 -28.85
C GLY A 169 -19.29 -23.89 -29.38
N PRO A 170 -18.87 -23.50 -30.60
CA PRO A 170 -17.62 -23.96 -31.22
C PRO A 170 -16.35 -23.58 -30.43
N LEU A 171 -16.42 -22.57 -29.56
CA LEU A 171 -15.32 -22.15 -28.69
C LEU A 171 -15.10 -23.07 -27.48
N GLY A 172 -16.08 -23.91 -27.10
CA GLY A 172 -16.02 -24.73 -25.89
C GLY A 172 -14.81 -25.69 -25.82
N ALA A 173 -14.28 -26.11 -26.98
CA ALA A 173 -13.06 -26.91 -27.06
C ALA A 173 -11.78 -26.10 -26.73
N SER A 174 -11.75 -24.80 -27.00
CA SER A 174 -10.64 -23.91 -26.61
C SER A 174 -10.72 -23.51 -25.14
N VAL A 175 -11.92 -23.24 -24.62
CA VAL A 175 -12.16 -23.04 -23.18
C VAL A 175 -11.67 -24.27 -22.39
N SER A 176 -12.03 -25.48 -22.85
CA SER A 176 -11.60 -26.73 -22.22
C SER A 176 -10.07 -26.88 -22.16
N ARG A 177 -9.35 -26.54 -23.25
CA ARG A 177 -7.88 -26.61 -23.28
C ARG A 177 -7.24 -25.57 -22.36
N SER A 178 -7.73 -24.32 -22.39
CA SER A 178 -7.21 -23.23 -21.57
C SER A 178 -7.33 -23.54 -20.07
N ILE A 179 -8.42 -24.19 -19.65
CA ILE A 179 -8.61 -24.59 -18.25
C ILE A 179 -7.77 -25.82 -17.89
N ALA A 180 -7.63 -26.82 -18.78
CA ALA A 180 -6.73 -27.95 -18.54
C ALA A 180 -5.26 -27.52 -18.38
N GLU A 181 -4.80 -26.57 -19.20
CA GLU A 181 -3.47 -25.97 -19.09
C GLU A 181 -3.30 -25.19 -17.78
N ALA A 182 -4.29 -24.36 -17.42
CA ALA A 182 -4.26 -23.60 -16.17
C ALA A 182 -4.30 -24.50 -14.92
N LEU A 183 -5.06 -25.61 -14.90
CA LEU A 183 -5.01 -26.59 -13.80
C LEU A 183 -3.62 -27.21 -13.68
N ARG A 184 -2.99 -27.59 -14.80
CA ARG A 184 -1.63 -28.17 -14.79
C ARG A 184 -0.60 -27.19 -14.23
N LEU A 185 -0.67 -25.92 -14.65
CA LEU A 185 0.17 -24.85 -14.11
C LEU A 185 -0.11 -24.58 -12.63
N SER A 186 -1.37 -24.67 -12.20
CA SER A 186 -1.76 -24.50 -10.79
C SER A 186 -1.17 -25.59 -9.89
N LEU A 187 -1.06 -26.83 -10.39
CA LEU A 187 -0.38 -27.92 -9.68
C LEU A 187 1.14 -27.78 -9.65
N ASP A 188 1.74 -27.23 -10.70
CA ASP A 188 3.17 -26.88 -10.72
C ASP A 188 3.46 -25.71 -9.75
N ASN A 189 2.53 -24.73 -9.59
CA ASN A 189 2.62 -23.70 -8.56
C ASN A 189 2.42 -24.25 -7.13
N LEU A 190 1.48 -25.19 -6.93
CA LEU A 190 1.28 -25.86 -5.64
C LEU A 190 2.53 -26.64 -5.21
N ARG A 191 3.25 -27.29 -6.15
CA ARG A 191 4.57 -27.89 -5.89
C ARG A 191 5.57 -26.85 -5.36
N ALA A 192 5.66 -25.68 -5.99
CA ALA A 192 6.58 -24.64 -5.59
C ALA A 192 6.27 -24.10 -4.18
N HIS A 193 5.00 -23.83 -3.86
CA HIS A 193 4.59 -23.33 -2.54
C HIS A 193 4.75 -24.40 -1.45
N ALA A 194 4.37 -25.65 -1.74
CA ALA A 194 4.57 -26.78 -0.83
C ALA A 194 6.06 -27.04 -0.51
N ALA A 195 6.95 -26.82 -1.49
CA ALA A 195 8.40 -26.93 -1.28
C ALA A 195 8.98 -25.72 -0.50
N ALA A 196 8.38 -24.54 -0.60
CA ALA A 196 8.80 -23.34 0.12
C ALA A 196 8.35 -23.31 1.60
N ALA A 197 7.21 -23.92 1.93
CA ALA A 197 6.64 -23.92 3.28
C ALA A 197 7.41 -24.81 4.30
N GLY A 198 8.16 -25.79 3.81
CA GLY A 198 8.92 -26.72 4.65
C GLY A 198 8.08 -27.66 5.52
N PRO A 199 8.72 -28.47 6.39
CA PRO A 199 8.02 -29.34 7.34
C PRO A 199 7.56 -28.52 8.57
N THR A 200 6.31 -28.04 8.52
CA THR A 200 5.70 -27.15 9.53
C THR A 200 5.91 -27.63 10.98
N THR A 201 6.66 -26.85 11.76
CA THR A 201 6.66 -26.93 13.23
C THR A 201 5.46 -26.13 13.77
N ALA A 202 4.76 -26.68 14.76
CA ALA A 202 3.56 -26.05 15.30
C ALA A 202 3.89 -24.71 16.00
N SER A 203 3.05 -23.70 15.80
CA SER A 203 3.26 -22.34 16.29
C SER A 203 3.22 -22.24 17.82
N SER A 204 4.39 -22.18 18.45
CA SER A 204 4.50 -21.78 19.86
C SER A 204 4.57 -20.26 19.96
N GLY A 205 3.46 -19.61 20.31
CA GLY A 205 3.45 -18.16 20.54
C GLY A 205 4.48 -17.73 21.59
N PHE A 206 5.23 -16.66 21.32
CA PHE A 206 6.36 -16.18 22.14
C PHE A 206 5.94 -15.48 23.45
N THR A 207 4.79 -15.82 24.02
CA THR A 207 3.96 -14.94 24.86
C THR A 207 4.06 -15.15 26.38
N THR A 208 4.99 -15.96 26.87
CA THR A 208 5.10 -16.31 28.32
C THR A 208 6.40 -15.85 29.00
N GLY A 209 7.03 -14.78 28.51
CA GLY A 209 8.20 -14.18 29.15
C GLY A 209 7.88 -13.47 30.48
N ARG A 210 8.86 -13.36 31.38
CA ARG A 210 8.77 -12.51 32.57
C ARG A 210 9.16 -11.07 32.23
N ALA A 211 8.49 -10.08 32.81
CA ALA A 211 8.83 -8.66 32.66
C ALA A 211 10.30 -8.37 33.02
N VAL A 212 11.06 -7.89 32.03
CA VAL A 212 12.52 -7.68 32.08
C VAL A 212 12.85 -6.39 32.84
N LEU A 213 13.90 -6.40 33.66
CA LEU A 213 14.33 -5.20 34.40
C LEU A 213 15.41 -4.45 33.61
N HIS A 214 15.10 -3.23 33.17
CA HIS A 214 16.09 -2.32 32.63
C HIS A 214 16.90 -1.69 33.77
N ARG A 215 18.20 -1.97 33.85
CA ARG A 215 19.03 -1.63 35.02
C ARG A 215 19.24 -0.13 35.21
N ALA A 216 19.38 0.65 34.13
CA ALA A 216 19.69 2.07 34.23
C ALA A 216 18.48 2.91 34.70
N SER A 217 17.27 2.63 34.18
CA SER A 217 16.05 3.36 34.56
C SER A 217 15.23 2.69 35.67
N GLY A 218 15.56 1.46 36.06
CA GLY A 218 14.82 0.67 37.06
C GLY A 218 13.45 0.16 36.60
N LEU A 219 13.05 0.45 35.35
CA LEU A 219 11.75 0.07 34.80
C LEU A 219 11.64 -1.44 34.54
N ARG A 220 10.43 -1.98 34.73
CA ARG A 220 10.06 -3.33 34.27
C ARG A 220 9.32 -3.22 32.95
N LEU A 221 9.91 -3.79 31.91
CA LEU A 221 9.39 -3.75 30.54
C LEU A 221 8.53 -4.99 30.25
N ASP A 222 7.57 -4.87 29.32
CA ASP A 222 6.91 -6.04 28.72
C ASP A 222 7.99 -6.92 28.06
N PRO A 223 7.98 -8.25 28.21
CA PRO A 223 8.96 -9.12 27.55
C PRO A 223 9.05 -8.90 26.03
N ARG A 224 7.98 -8.42 25.39
CA ARG A 224 7.85 -8.12 23.95
C ARG A 224 8.23 -6.69 23.56
N THR A 225 8.64 -5.82 24.48
CA THR A 225 9.08 -4.46 24.10
C THR A 225 10.19 -4.56 23.03
N PRO A 226 10.04 -3.92 21.85
CA PRO A 226 11.03 -3.98 20.79
C PRO A 226 12.27 -3.15 21.15
N VAL A 227 13.42 -3.66 20.79
CA VAL A 227 14.73 -3.02 21.01
C VAL A 227 15.67 -3.34 19.86
N ILE A 228 16.30 -2.31 19.29
CA ILE A 228 17.45 -2.44 18.41
C ILE A 228 18.64 -2.82 19.30
N VAL A 229 19.20 -4.00 19.07
CA VAL A 229 20.34 -4.52 19.83
C VAL A 229 21.66 -4.36 19.10
N GLY A 230 21.65 -4.30 17.78
CA GLY A 230 22.84 -4.27 16.94
C GLY A 230 22.64 -3.54 15.62
N VAL A 231 23.63 -2.78 15.18
CA VAL A 231 23.67 -2.08 13.88
C VAL A 231 25.01 -2.28 13.20
N GLY A 232 25.02 -2.41 11.88
CA GLY A 232 26.23 -2.64 11.11
C GLY A 232 26.18 -1.98 9.75
N GLN A 233 27.30 -1.43 9.30
CA GLN A 233 27.42 -0.75 8.01
C GLN A 233 28.64 -1.24 7.23
N VAL A 234 28.51 -1.30 5.92
CA VAL A 234 29.57 -1.67 4.97
C VAL A 234 29.64 -0.60 3.89
N VAL A 235 30.86 -0.24 3.48
CA VAL A 235 31.13 0.64 2.33
C VAL A 235 32.34 0.09 1.56
N GLN A 236 32.23 -0.02 0.23
CA GLN A 236 33.31 -0.51 -0.64
C GLN A 236 33.78 0.59 -1.61
N ARG A 237 34.66 1.48 -1.12
CA ARG A 237 35.18 2.61 -1.91
C ARG A 237 36.29 2.22 -2.91
N ASP A 238 36.93 1.06 -2.73
CA ASP A 238 38.12 0.67 -3.51
C ASP A 238 37.74 0.22 -4.94
N PRO A 239 38.14 0.97 -5.99
CA PRO A 239 37.79 0.64 -7.37
C PRO A 239 38.59 -0.55 -7.94
N SER A 240 39.59 -1.06 -7.20
CA SER A 240 40.31 -2.29 -7.53
C SER A 240 39.72 -3.54 -6.86
N ALA A 241 38.80 -3.37 -5.91
CA ALA A 241 38.18 -4.49 -5.20
C ALA A 241 37.30 -5.36 -6.11
N PRO A 242 37.18 -6.67 -5.80
CA PRO A 242 36.29 -7.58 -6.52
C PRO A 242 34.83 -7.14 -6.49
N TRP A 243 34.10 -7.65 -7.48
CA TRP A 243 32.64 -7.60 -7.56
C TRP A 243 32.01 -8.26 -6.33
N ARG A 244 31.42 -7.45 -5.44
CA ARG A 244 30.50 -7.94 -4.41
C ARG A 244 29.08 -7.59 -4.85
N GLU A 245 28.18 -8.57 -4.82
CA GLU A 245 26.77 -8.31 -5.08
C GLU A 245 26.10 -7.64 -3.85
N PRO A 246 24.97 -6.95 -4.01
CA PRO A 246 24.28 -6.34 -2.87
C PRO A 246 23.98 -7.33 -1.73
N ALA A 247 23.62 -8.59 -2.05
CA ALA A 247 23.41 -9.62 -1.03
C ALA A 247 24.65 -9.97 -0.18
N ASP A 248 25.87 -9.90 -0.75
CA ASP A 248 27.11 -10.08 0.04
C ASP A 248 27.39 -8.88 0.95
N LEU A 249 27.14 -7.67 0.44
CA LEU A 249 27.30 -6.45 1.21
C LEU A 249 26.31 -6.43 2.38
N ALA A 250 25.05 -6.80 2.14
CA ALA A 250 24.01 -6.95 3.15
C ALA A 250 24.35 -8.03 4.19
N ALA A 251 24.79 -9.22 3.77
CA ALA A 251 25.19 -10.29 4.70
C ALA A 251 26.31 -9.83 5.64
N ALA A 252 27.32 -9.15 5.11
CA ALA A 252 28.42 -8.59 5.91
C ALA A 252 27.97 -7.43 6.84
N ALA A 253 26.96 -6.65 6.44
CA ALA A 253 26.40 -5.59 7.29
C ALA A 253 25.55 -6.17 8.44
N VAL A 254 24.81 -7.26 8.20
CA VAL A 254 24.07 -8.02 9.22
C VAL A 254 25.02 -8.76 10.18
N GLN A 255 26.11 -9.34 9.67
CA GLN A 255 27.16 -9.93 10.51
C GLN A 255 27.80 -8.88 11.44
N ARG A 256 28.13 -7.70 10.91
CA ARG A 256 28.60 -6.56 11.72
C ARG A 256 27.58 -6.09 12.77
N ALA A 257 26.28 -6.14 12.47
CA ALA A 257 25.24 -5.82 13.44
C ALA A 257 25.18 -6.85 14.58
N ALA A 258 25.47 -8.13 14.32
CA ALA A 258 25.59 -9.14 15.36
C ALA A 258 26.84 -8.94 16.22
N GLU A 259 27.97 -8.57 15.63
CA GLU A 259 29.20 -8.18 16.35
C GLU A 259 28.98 -6.95 17.24
N ASP A 260 28.36 -5.89 16.69
CA ASP A 260 28.01 -4.65 17.40
C ASP A 260 27.09 -4.90 18.60
N SER A 261 26.20 -5.88 18.55
CA SER A 261 25.32 -6.20 19.69
C SER A 261 26.06 -6.67 20.95
N GLY A 262 27.37 -6.93 20.88
CA GLY A 262 28.23 -7.19 22.03
C GLY A 262 27.95 -8.51 22.75
N THR A 263 27.04 -9.35 22.26
CA THR A 263 26.86 -10.71 22.82
C THR A 263 28.02 -11.62 22.41
N PRO A 264 28.53 -12.48 23.32
CA PRO A 264 29.44 -13.56 22.95
C PRO A 264 28.79 -14.65 22.10
N ARG A 265 27.49 -14.53 21.78
CA ARG A 265 26.66 -15.48 21.02
C ARG A 265 26.18 -14.90 19.68
N ALA A 266 26.96 -14.04 19.05
CA ALA A 266 26.57 -13.33 17.81
C ALA A 266 26.08 -14.26 16.69
N ALA A 267 26.71 -15.43 16.50
CA ALA A 267 26.26 -16.43 15.54
C ALA A 267 24.90 -17.07 15.92
N ASP A 268 24.71 -17.42 17.19
CA ASP A 268 23.44 -17.95 17.69
C ASP A 268 22.31 -16.92 17.54
N LEU A 269 22.60 -15.62 17.73
CA LEU A 269 21.63 -14.54 17.55
C LEU A 269 21.14 -14.47 16.10
N LEU A 270 22.05 -14.56 15.12
CA LEU A 270 21.72 -14.62 13.70
C LEU A 270 20.90 -15.88 13.36
N ALA A 271 21.34 -17.05 13.83
CA ALA A 271 20.63 -18.31 13.61
C ALA A 271 19.25 -18.37 14.29
N SER A 272 19.04 -17.58 15.36
CA SER A 272 17.76 -17.48 16.08
C SER A 272 16.75 -16.50 15.46
N ALA A 273 17.01 -15.96 14.27
CA ALA A 273 16.11 -15.02 13.61
C ALA A 273 14.82 -15.68 13.11
N ASP A 274 13.70 -15.35 13.74
CA ASP A 274 12.36 -15.82 13.33
C ASP A 274 11.95 -15.24 11.96
N SER A 275 12.53 -14.09 11.61
CA SER A 275 12.19 -13.30 10.42
C SER A 275 13.40 -12.54 9.86
N VAL A 276 13.44 -12.38 8.53
CA VAL A 276 14.44 -11.56 7.83
C VAL A 276 13.74 -10.60 6.85
N TYR A 277 13.93 -9.29 7.03
CA TYR A 277 13.24 -8.23 6.29
C TYR A 277 14.25 -7.42 5.46
N ALA A 278 14.02 -7.32 4.15
CA ALA A 278 14.91 -6.70 3.19
C ALA A 278 14.34 -5.45 2.54
N VAL A 279 15.14 -4.39 2.46
CA VAL A 279 14.93 -3.31 1.49
C VAL A 279 15.34 -3.82 0.11
N ALA A 280 14.44 -3.74 -0.86
CA ALA A 280 14.73 -4.14 -2.25
C ALA A 280 15.89 -3.32 -2.82
N SER A 281 16.86 -3.98 -3.44
CA SER A 281 18.02 -3.30 -4.06
C SER A 281 17.64 -2.73 -5.43
N ALA A 282 17.85 -1.43 -5.63
CA ALA A 282 17.66 -0.76 -6.91
C ALA A 282 18.77 -1.12 -7.93
N SER A 283 19.95 -1.51 -7.47
CA SER A 283 21.09 -1.92 -8.32
C SER A 283 21.05 -3.38 -8.75
N TRP A 284 20.38 -4.28 -8.02
CA TRP A 284 20.06 -5.64 -8.50
C TRP A 284 18.71 -6.12 -7.99
N GLN A 285 17.81 -6.48 -8.90
CA GLN A 285 16.41 -6.77 -8.59
C GLN A 285 16.21 -8.24 -8.19
N TYR A 286 16.58 -8.56 -6.94
CA TYR A 286 16.27 -9.83 -6.30
C TYR A 286 14.75 -10.07 -6.21
N ARG A 287 14.36 -11.35 -6.34
CA ARG A 287 12.98 -11.81 -6.10
C ARG A 287 12.65 -11.84 -4.62
N ASP A 288 13.61 -12.31 -3.82
CA ASP A 288 13.60 -12.28 -2.36
C ASP A 288 15.06 -12.17 -1.87
N LEU A 289 15.49 -10.93 -1.59
CA LEU A 289 16.81 -10.65 -1.02
C LEU A 289 16.93 -11.15 0.43
N ALA A 290 15.83 -11.21 1.18
CA ALA A 290 15.84 -11.68 2.57
C ALA A 290 16.21 -13.16 2.64
N ALA A 291 15.61 -14.03 1.81
CA ALA A 291 16.00 -15.44 1.72
C ALA A 291 17.48 -15.62 1.33
N VAL A 292 17.96 -14.83 0.35
CA VAL A 292 19.35 -14.91 -0.13
C VAL A 292 20.37 -14.51 0.94
N VAL A 293 20.04 -13.54 1.79
CA VAL A 293 20.92 -13.12 2.89
C VAL A 293 20.77 -14.03 4.12
N ALA A 294 19.56 -14.51 4.43
CA ALA A 294 19.33 -15.49 5.51
C ALA A 294 20.25 -16.72 5.36
N ALA A 295 20.29 -17.30 4.15
CA ALA A 295 21.18 -18.40 3.82
C ALA A 295 22.69 -18.06 3.96
N ARG A 296 23.10 -16.81 3.73
CA ARG A 296 24.50 -16.35 3.89
C ARG A 296 24.90 -16.10 5.34
N VAL A 297 23.94 -15.83 6.23
CA VAL A 297 24.20 -15.59 7.67
C VAL A 297 23.87 -16.80 8.55
N GLY A 298 23.34 -17.88 7.97
CA GLY A 298 22.98 -19.11 8.71
C GLY A 298 21.65 -19.01 9.46
N ALA A 299 20.71 -18.19 8.97
CA ALA A 299 19.36 -18.06 9.51
C ALA A 299 18.35 -18.87 8.70
N GLU A 300 17.39 -19.50 9.38
CA GLU A 300 16.28 -20.25 8.79
C GLU A 300 14.93 -19.61 9.20
N PRO A 301 14.61 -18.39 8.71
CA PRO A 301 13.43 -17.64 9.15
C PRO A 301 12.13 -18.25 8.64
N SER A 302 11.08 -18.13 9.46
CA SER A 302 9.71 -18.50 9.08
C SER A 302 9.03 -17.48 8.15
N VAL A 303 9.53 -16.24 8.15
CA VAL A 303 9.01 -15.13 7.33
C VAL A 303 10.16 -14.38 6.67
N THR A 304 10.17 -14.34 5.34
CA THR A 304 10.91 -13.34 4.58
C THR A 304 9.98 -12.20 4.18
N LEU A 305 10.50 -10.97 4.24
CA LEU A 305 9.76 -9.78 3.81
C LEU A 305 10.65 -8.93 2.89
N GLN A 306 10.08 -8.40 1.81
CA GLN A 306 10.77 -7.42 0.96
C GLN A 306 9.95 -6.15 0.78
N THR A 307 10.59 -4.99 0.70
CA THR A 307 9.91 -3.75 0.29
C THR A 307 9.47 -3.81 -1.17
N ALA A 308 8.55 -2.92 -1.55
CA ALA A 308 8.35 -2.52 -2.94
C ALA A 308 9.70 -2.15 -3.60
N ARG A 309 9.80 -2.36 -4.92
CA ARG A 309 11.08 -2.30 -5.66
C ARG A 309 11.75 -0.92 -5.66
N PHE A 310 10.97 0.14 -5.49
CA PHE A 310 11.44 1.52 -5.56
C PHE A 310 10.85 2.38 -4.44
N GLY A 311 11.72 3.09 -3.72
CA GLY A 311 11.35 3.96 -2.62
C GLY A 311 12.41 4.02 -1.52
N GLY A 312 12.97 5.21 -1.30
CA GLY A 312 13.83 5.51 -0.15
C GLY A 312 13.10 5.52 1.20
N ASP A 313 11.78 5.40 1.20
CA ASP A 313 10.93 5.09 2.36
C ASP A 313 11.21 3.70 2.95
N GLY A 314 11.67 2.76 2.11
CA GLY A 314 11.79 1.34 2.46
C GLY A 314 12.61 1.09 3.72
N GLY A 315 13.76 1.77 3.88
CA GLY A 315 14.68 1.59 5.00
C GLY A 315 14.05 1.76 6.39
N GLN A 316 13.33 2.87 6.63
CA GLN A 316 12.64 3.05 7.91
C GLN A 316 11.37 2.19 8.00
N LEU A 317 10.68 1.95 6.88
CA LEU A 317 9.42 1.21 6.86
C LEU A 317 9.58 -0.24 7.34
N VAL A 318 10.66 -0.94 6.97
CA VAL A 318 10.94 -2.30 7.47
C VAL A 318 11.38 -2.34 8.93
N ILE A 319 12.03 -1.28 9.43
CA ILE A 319 12.42 -1.17 10.85
C ILE A 319 11.18 -0.96 11.72
N ASN A 320 10.22 -0.15 11.25
CA ASN A 320 8.94 0.05 11.91
C ASN A 320 8.11 -1.25 11.96
N GLU A 321 8.02 -1.97 10.83
CA GLU A 321 7.32 -3.27 10.75
C GLU A 321 7.98 -4.34 11.64
N ALA A 322 9.31 -4.38 11.73
CA ALA A 322 10.03 -5.27 12.65
C ALA A 322 9.69 -4.97 14.11
N ALA A 323 9.68 -3.69 14.51
CA ALA A 323 9.27 -3.28 15.85
C ALA A 323 7.79 -3.58 16.14
N ARG A 324 6.91 -3.45 15.14
CA ARG A 324 5.48 -3.82 15.24
C ARG A 324 5.29 -5.32 15.45
N ALA A 325 5.91 -6.16 14.62
CA ALA A 325 5.82 -7.63 14.72
C ALA A 325 6.34 -8.13 16.08
N ILE A 326 7.45 -7.56 16.56
CA ILE A 326 8.00 -7.87 17.89
C ILE A 326 7.03 -7.45 19.00
N GLY A 327 6.49 -6.23 18.96
CA GLY A 327 5.54 -5.73 19.96
C GLY A 327 4.23 -6.52 20.01
N ALA A 328 3.73 -6.99 18.86
CA ALA A 328 2.60 -7.90 18.77
C ALA A 328 2.91 -9.28 19.40
N GLY A 329 4.16 -9.74 19.27
CA GLY A 329 4.60 -11.10 19.67
C GLY A 329 4.64 -12.10 18.51
N GLU A 330 4.61 -11.59 17.27
CA GLU A 330 4.74 -12.38 16.03
C GLU A 330 6.19 -12.85 15.80
N ALA A 331 7.17 -12.10 16.29
CA ALA A 331 8.60 -12.44 16.21
C ALA A 331 9.34 -12.12 17.52
N GLY A 332 10.39 -12.87 17.82
CA GLY A 332 11.31 -12.63 18.94
C GLY A 332 12.61 -11.94 18.53
N VAL A 333 13.13 -12.26 17.34
CA VAL A 333 14.35 -11.73 16.71
C VAL A 333 14.09 -11.49 15.21
N VAL A 334 14.41 -10.29 14.73
CA VAL A 334 14.24 -9.88 13.33
C VAL A 334 15.54 -9.27 12.80
N LEU A 335 16.04 -9.80 11.68
CA LEU A 335 17.17 -9.20 10.95
C LEU A 335 16.63 -8.28 9.87
N VAL A 336 17.02 -7.01 9.91
CA VAL A 336 16.67 -6.00 8.90
C VAL A 336 17.91 -5.63 8.09
N LEU A 337 17.78 -5.57 6.76
CA LEU A 337 18.91 -5.41 5.85
C LEU A 337 18.58 -4.62 4.58
N GLY A 338 19.61 -4.04 3.97
CA GLY A 338 19.54 -3.49 2.63
C GLY A 338 20.94 -3.15 2.09
N ALA A 339 21.07 -3.10 0.77
CA ALA A 339 22.35 -2.88 0.10
C ALA A 339 22.19 -2.36 -1.32
N GLU A 340 23.21 -1.66 -1.81
CA GLU A 340 23.42 -1.38 -3.23
C GLU A 340 24.88 -1.61 -3.61
N ALA A 341 25.09 -1.98 -4.88
CA ALA A 341 26.39 -2.11 -5.54
C ALA A 341 26.43 -1.23 -6.81
N GLY A 342 26.00 0.03 -6.67
CA GLY A 342 25.81 0.96 -7.79
C GLY A 342 27.11 1.50 -8.40
N ALA A 343 28.18 1.61 -7.61
CA ALA A 343 29.51 1.99 -8.13
C ALA A 343 30.12 0.83 -8.91
N SER A 344 29.98 -0.40 -8.39
CA SER A 344 30.29 -1.63 -9.09
C SER A 344 29.50 -1.74 -10.40
N LEU A 345 28.16 -1.73 -10.39
CA LEU A 345 27.36 -1.88 -11.62
C LEU A 345 27.74 -0.86 -12.70
N ALA A 346 27.97 0.41 -12.31
CA ALA A 346 28.44 1.44 -13.21
C ALA A 346 29.86 1.19 -13.77
N ARG A 347 30.75 0.50 -13.03
CA ARG A 347 32.05 0.01 -13.53
C ARG A 347 31.83 -1.08 -14.60
N ALA A 348 30.90 -2.00 -14.39
CA ALA A 348 30.69 -3.17 -15.27
C ALA A 348 30.21 -2.72 -16.66
N GLN A 349 29.24 -1.81 -16.66
CA GLN A 349 28.73 -1.15 -17.85
C GLN A 349 29.81 -0.40 -18.65
N ARG A 350 30.83 0.16 -17.97
CA ARG A 350 31.99 0.81 -18.64
C ARG A 350 33.02 -0.20 -19.18
N GLU A 351 33.15 -1.34 -18.52
CA GLU A 351 34.07 -2.43 -18.92
C GLU A 351 33.45 -3.37 -19.98
N GLY A 352 32.15 -3.26 -20.25
CA GLY A 352 31.41 -4.15 -21.14
C GLY A 352 31.15 -5.53 -20.53
N THR A 353 31.17 -5.63 -19.19
CA THR A 353 31.01 -6.88 -18.44
C THR A 353 29.63 -6.96 -17.78
N THR A 354 29.08 -8.16 -17.67
CA THR A 354 27.90 -8.46 -16.85
C THR A 354 28.35 -9.06 -15.52
N PRO A 355 27.98 -8.50 -14.36
CA PRO A 355 28.27 -9.12 -13.07
C PRO A 355 27.56 -10.47 -12.94
N ALA A 356 28.30 -11.50 -12.51
CA ALA A 356 27.73 -12.82 -12.20
C ALA A 356 27.13 -12.82 -10.77
N TRP A 357 26.11 -11.99 -10.57
CA TRP A 357 25.38 -11.85 -9.31
C TRP A 357 24.23 -12.87 -9.22
N THR A 358 23.65 -13.05 -8.03
CA THR A 358 22.67 -14.12 -7.81
C THR A 358 21.36 -13.82 -8.53
N GLU A 359 20.95 -14.74 -9.41
CA GLU A 359 19.60 -14.80 -9.97
C GLU A 359 18.77 -15.83 -9.19
N GLN A 360 17.45 -15.59 -9.10
CA GLN A 360 16.49 -16.45 -8.39
C GLN A 360 15.43 -16.94 -9.38
N ASP A 361 14.81 -18.08 -9.07
CA ASP A 361 13.79 -18.68 -9.93
C ASP A 361 12.58 -17.74 -10.15
N ALA A 362 11.93 -17.86 -11.31
CA ALA A 362 10.80 -17.04 -11.70
C ALA A 362 9.59 -17.17 -10.76
N ALA A 363 9.47 -18.26 -10.01
CA ALA A 363 8.45 -18.49 -8.98
C ALA A 363 8.85 -17.99 -7.57
N THR A 364 10.13 -17.69 -7.29
CA THR A 364 10.56 -17.22 -5.96
C THR A 364 9.86 -15.92 -5.56
N ARG A 365 9.28 -15.86 -4.36
CA ARG A 365 8.65 -14.67 -3.75
C ARG A 365 9.04 -14.61 -2.27
N PRO A 366 9.08 -13.42 -1.65
CA PRO A 366 9.14 -13.32 -0.20
C PRO A 366 7.81 -13.78 0.40
N THR A 367 7.81 -14.22 1.66
CA THR A 367 6.57 -14.54 2.39
C THR A 367 5.62 -13.34 2.48
N ARG A 368 6.17 -12.12 2.55
CA ARG A 368 5.41 -10.85 2.62
C ARG A 368 6.07 -9.74 1.79
N SER A 369 5.25 -8.80 1.30
CA SER A 369 5.72 -7.58 0.63
C SER A 369 5.23 -6.33 1.40
N LEU A 370 6.00 -5.24 1.39
CA LEU A 370 5.71 -4.03 2.17
C LEU A 370 5.88 -2.73 1.37
N GLY A 371 4.91 -1.83 1.47
CA GLY A 371 4.84 -0.59 0.70
C GLY A 371 4.02 -0.71 -0.59
N SER A 372 4.13 0.27 -1.48
CA SER A 372 3.35 0.35 -2.73
C SER A 372 4.24 0.34 -3.97
N GLU A 373 3.84 -0.47 -4.95
CA GLU A 373 4.44 -0.60 -6.29
C GLU A 373 3.74 0.30 -7.35
N ARG A 374 2.82 1.19 -6.92
CA ARG A 374 2.14 2.14 -7.84
C ARG A 374 3.16 3.03 -8.56
N GLU A 375 2.93 3.27 -9.85
CA GLU A 375 3.82 4.05 -10.71
C GLU A 375 4.00 5.48 -10.22
N ALA A 376 5.21 6.03 -10.39
CA ALA A 376 5.59 7.32 -9.83
C ALA A 376 4.94 8.53 -10.52
N ASN A 377 4.51 8.38 -11.78
CA ASN A 377 4.11 9.47 -12.66
C ASN A 377 2.79 9.21 -13.38
N THR A 378 2.18 10.30 -13.88
CA THR A 378 1.19 10.25 -14.95
C THR A 378 1.86 10.18 -16.33
N GLU A 379 1.11 9.81 -17.38
CA GLU A 379 1.58 9.91 -18.77
C GLU A 379 2.00 11.34 -19.12
N LEU A 380 1.27 12.36 -18.63
CA LEU A 380 1.59 13.77 -18.83
C LEU A 380 2.95 14.16 -18.20
N GLU A 381 3.19 13.77 -16.94
CA GLU A 381 4.47 14.01 -16.27
C GLU A 381 5.62 13.33 -17.02
N GLY A 382 5.42 12.09 -17.46
CA GLY A 382 6.37 11.38 -18.33
C GLY A 382 6.65 12.12 -19.64
N ARG A 383 5.59 12.59 -20.32
CA ARG A 383 5.64 13.30 -21.61
C ARG A 383 6.42 14.61 -21.56
N VAL A 384 6.32 15.38 -20.46
CA VAL A 384 7.13 16.61 -20.29
C VAL A 384 8.55 16.34 -19.79
N GLY A 385 8.82 15.15 -19.24
CA GLY A 385 10.15 14.70 -18.81
C GLY A 385 10.36 14.63 -17.30
N LEU A 386 9.30 14.68 -16.49
CA LEU A 386 9.35 14.58 -15.02
C LEU A 386 9.53 13.14 -14.49
N GLY A 387 10.04 12.20 -15.31
CA GLY A 387 10.36 10.84 -14.87
C GLY A 387 11.58 10.76 -13.94
N ALA A 388 12.61 11.56 -14.20
CA ALA A 388 13.81 11.56 -13.36
C ALA A 388 13.61 12.43 -12.10
N PRO A 389 13.91 11.94 -10.88
CA PRO A 389 13.64 12.67 -9.64
C PRO A 389 14.20 14.09 -9.59
N VAL A 390 15.39 14.31 -10.14
CA VAL A 390 16.08 15.61 -10.13
C VAL A 390 15.22 16.75 -10.68
N TYR A 391 14.39 16.50 -11.70
CA TYR A 391 13.55 17.54 -12.30
C TYR A 391 12.31 17.86 -11.44
N ASN A 392 11.70 16.86 -10.79
CA ASN A 392 10.62 17.11 -9.81
C ASN A 392 11.14 17.91 -8.61
N TYR A 393 12.27 17.52 -8.03
CA TYR A 393 12.83 18.24 -6.89
C TYR A 393 13.31 19.64 -7.27
N ALA A 394 13.83 19.87 -8.47
CA ALA A 394 14.19 21.21 -8.93
C ALA A 394 12.95 22.09 -9.20
N LEU A 395 11.84 21.50 -9.67
CA LEU A 395 10.55 22.20 -9.78
C LEU A 395 9.98 22.58 -8.40
N MET A 396 10.02 21.65 -7.43
CA MET A 396 9.68 21.92 -6.02
C MET A 396 10.58 22.99 -5.40
N GLU A 397 11.87 22.98 -5.70
CA GLU A 397 12.82 24.01 -5.23
C GLU A 397 12.48 25.40 -5.77
N SER A 398 12.09 25.48 -7.05
CA SER A 398 11.58 26.69 -7.67
C SER A 398 10.31 27.20 -6.97
N ALA A 399 9.41 26.30 -6.57
CA ALA A 399 8.21 26.64 -5.81
C ALA A 399 8.51 27.04 -4.35
N LEU A 400 9.46 26.39 -3.67
CA LEU A 400 9.96 26.79 -2.35
C LEU A 400 10.55 28.20 -2.40
N ARG A 401 11.33 28.51 -3.45
CA ARG A 401 11.86 29.85 -3.71
C ARG A 401 10.75 30.87 -3.97
N ALA A 402 9.70 30.50 -4.71
CA ALA A 402 8.52 31.33 -4.94
C ALA A 402 7.80 31.68 -3.63
N ARG A 403 7.51 30.66 -2.81
CA ARG A 403 6.88 30.76 -1.48
C ARG A 403 7.69 31.66 -0.55
N ASP A 404 8.99 31.41 -0.43
CA ASP A 404 9.91 32.17 0.42
C ASP A 404 10.19 33.59 -0.13
N GLY A 405 9.79 33.88 -1.38
CA GLY A 405 9.97 35.17 -2.04
C GLY A 405 11.42 35.56 -2.30
N SER A 406 12.33 34.59 -2.38
CA SER A 406 13.77 34.80 -2.42
C SER A 406 14.34 34.89 -3.85
N THR A 407 15.38 35.70 -4.03
CA THR A 407 16.11 35.78 -5.31
C THR A 407 16.84 34.47 -5.61
N LYS A 408 17.12 34.18 -6.88
CA LYS A 408 17.93 33.02 -7.30
C LYS A 408 19.23 32.88 -6.47
N GLN A 409 19.96 33.99 -6.26
CA GLN A 409 21.19 34.00 -5.45
C GLN A 409 20.94 33.69 -3.96
N ALA A 410 20.05 34.42 -3.28
CA ALA A 410 19.83 34.25 -1.85
C ALA A 410 19.28 32.85 -1.51
N HIS A 411 18.53 32.26 -2.46
CA HIS A 411 18.10 30.87 -2.39
C HIS A 411 19.26 29.89 -2.60
N GLN A 412 20.16 30.13 -3.58
CA GLN A 412 21.36 29.30 -3.76
C GLN A 412 22.20 29.27 -2.49
N GLU A 413 22.45 30.43 -1.89
CA GLU A 413 23.18 30.58 -0.62
C GLU A 413 22.48 29.89 0.56
N LYS A 414 21.16 29.71 0.52
CA LYS A 414 20.40 28.94 1.52
C LYS A 414 20.67 27.44 1.36
N ILE A 415 20.52 26.91 0.14
CA ILE A 415 20.63 25.46 -0.11
C ILE A 415 22.08 24.95 -0.06
N THR A 416 23.07 25.75 -0.47
CA THR A 416 24.48 25.34 -0.38
C THR A 416 25.03 25.40 1.04
N ARG A 417 24.55 26.30 1.90
CA ARG A 417 24.85 26.25 3.36
C ARG A 417 24.25 25.03 4.04
N LEU A 418 23.02 24.63 3.65
CA LEU A 418 22.42 23.40 4.14
C LEU A 418 23.26 22.17 3.73
N TRP A 419 23.68 22.08 2.46
CA TRP A 419 24.52 20.99 1.99
C TRP A 419 25.94 21.00 2.57
N ALA A 420 26.52 22.16 2.86
CA ALA A 420 27.81 22.27 3.54
C ALA A 420 27.79 21.54 4.90
N SER A 421 26.78 21.78 5.73
CA SER A 421 26.65 21.10 7.04
C SER A 421 26.49 19.56 6.93
N LEU A 422 25.82 19.07 5.89
CA LEU A 422 25.75 17.63 5.59
C LEU A 422 27.13 17.07 5.19
N SER A 423 27.93 17.83 4.44
CA SER A 423 29.30 17.44 4.07
C SER A 423 30.28 17.46 5.26
N GLU A 424 30.12 18.39 6.20
CA GLU A 424 30.89 18.46 7.45
C GLU A 424 30.66 17.19 8.29
N VAL A 425 29.41 16.75 8.43
CA VAL A 425 29.06 15.48 9.08
C VAL A 425 29.66 14.29 8.32
N ALA A 426 29.48 14.22 7.00
CA ALA A 426 30.01 13.14 6.17
C ALA A 426 31.54 13.03 6.22
N ALA A 427 32.27 14.14 6.33
CA ALA A 427 33.73 14.16 6.48
C ALA A 427 34.24 13.46 7.75
N THR A 428 33.38 13.30 8.76
CA THR A 428 33.68 12.58 10.01
C THR A 428 33.10 11.16 10.08
N ASN A 429 32.22 10.79 9.16
CA ASN A 429 31.57 9.48 9.11
C ASN A 429 32.45 8.46 8.37
N GLU A 430 32.95 7.45 9.09
CA GLU A 430 33.79 6.39 8.52
C GLU A 430 33.11 5.53 7.43
N HIS A 431 31.78 5.59 7.33
CA HIS A 431 30.98 4.90 6.32
C HIS A 431 30.58 5.78 5.13
N ALA A 432 30.81 7.10 5.15
CA ALA A 432 30.42 8.00 4.07
C ALA A 432 31.18 7.74 2.76
N TRP A 433 30.49 7.66 1.63
CA TRP A 433 31.12 7.42 0.33
C TRP A 433 32.17 8.48 -0.04
N LEU A 434 31.84 9.75 0.17
CA LEU A 434 32.69 10.92 -0.04
C LEU A 434 32.93 11.62 1.33
N PRO A 435 33.93 11.17 2.11
CA PRO A 435 34.28 11.79 3.39
C PRO A 435 35.09 13.06 3.12
N THR A 436 34.41 14.12 2.69
CA THR A 436 35.01 15.41 2.33
C THR A 436 34.03 16.53 2.62
N SER A 437 34.49 17.52 3.37
CA SER A 437 33.73 18.74 3.68
C SER A 437 33.88 19.74 2.55
N PHE A 438 32.79 20.44 2.20
CA PHE A 438 32.76 21.49 1.19
C PHE A 438 32.13 22.75 1.76
N THR A 439 32.66 23.92 1.39
CA THR A 439 32.04 25.20 1.72
C THR A 439 30.82 25.47 0.84
N ALA A 440 29.94 26.37 1.31
CA ALA A 440 28.78 26.82 0.55
C ALA A 440 29.16 27.52 -0.78
N GLU A 441 30.37 28.06 -0.89
CA GLU A 441 30.92 28.69 -2.10
C GLU A 441 31.39 27.64 -3.13
N GLU A 442 32.11 26.60 -2.69
CA GLU A 442 32.53 25.48 -3.55
C GLU A 442 31.31 24.71 -4.09
N LEU A 443 30.28 24.52 -3.26
CA LEU A 443 29.03 23.88 -3.65
C LEU A 443 28.21 24.72 -4.64
N ALA A 444 28.27 26.05 -4.54
CA ALA A 444 27.64 26.97 -5.50
C ALA A 444 28.43 27.08 -6.82
N THR A 445 29.76 26.93 -6.76
CA THR A 445 30.65 27.14 -7.91
C THR A 445 30.57 25.99 -8.90
N THR A 446 30.11 26.28 -10.11
CA THR A 446 30.05 25.30 -11.20
C THR A 446 31.41 25.11 -11.87
N GLY A 447 31.78 23.86 -12.16
CA GLY A 447 33.01 23.50 -12.87
C GLY A 447 32.98 22.03 -13.36
N PRO A 448 34.07 21.47 -13.90
CA PRO A 448 34.09 20.09 -14.41
C PRO A 448 33.61 19.05 -13.38
N ASP A 449 34.08 19.19 -12.13
CA ASP A 449 33.76 18.27 -11.03
C ASP A 449 32.42 18.57 -10.34
N ASN A 450 31.92 19.80 -10.45
CA ASN A 450 30.63 20.26 -9.92
C ASN A 450 29.77 20.92 -11.02
N ARG A 451 29.59 20.26 -12.17
CA ARG A 451 28.86 20.85 -13.31
C ARG A 451 27.40 21.17 -12.94
N PRO A 452 26.73 22.14 -13.60
CA PRO A 452 25.27 22.23 -13.52
C PRO A 452 24.63 20.92 -14.01
N VAL A 453 23.46 20.60 -13.46
CA VAL A 453 22.65 19.44 -13.90
C VAL A 453 21.27 19.92 -14.33
N THR A 454 20.60 20.67 -13.45
CA THR A 454 19.37 21.38 -13.77
C THR A 454 19.17 22.48 -12.73
N SER A 455 18.78 23.70 -13.11
CA SER A 455 18.67 24.82 -12.16
C SER A 455 17.65 24.53 -11.06
N PRO A 456 18.00 24.67 -9.75
CA PRO A 456 19.20 25.33 -9.20
C PRO A 456 20.35 24.38 -8.78
N TYR A 457 20.32 23.11 -9.16
CA TYR A 457 21.24 22.05 -8.72
C TYR A 457 22.45 21.84 -9.65
N PRO A 458 23.67 22.17 -9.21
CA PRO A 458 24.88 21.54 -9.71
C PRO A 458 25.04 20.13 -9.12
N LYS A 459 25.97 19.35 -9.67
CA LYS A 459 26.17 17.92 -9.36
C LYS A 459 26.30 17.62 -7.87
N LEU A 460 26.94 18.49 -7.09
CA LEU A 460 27.12 18.33 -5.64
C LEU A 460 25.91 18.77 -4.79
N LEU A 461 24.76 19.12 -5.39
CA LEU A 461 23.47 19.22 -4.68
C LEU A 461 22.53 18.03 -4.98
N CYS A 462 22.99 17.03 -5.74
CA CYS A 462 22.23 15.83 -6.10
C CYS A 462 22.65 14.62 -5.25
N ALA A 463 21.72 13.69 -4.98
CA ALA A 463 22.05 12.38 -4.42
C ALA A 463 23.08 11.61 -5.27
N ASN A 464 24.05 10.96 -4.62
CA ASN A 464 25.01 10.09 -5.29
C ASN A 464 24.56 8.63 -5.23
N LEU A 465 24.00 8.12 -6.34
CA LEU A 465 23.53 6.74 -6.46
C LEU A 465 24.62 5.75 -6.94
N GLN A 466 25.80 6.24 -7.34
CA GLN A 466 26.92 5.38 -7.77
C GLN A 466 27.80 5.05 -6.58
N VAL A 467 27.26 4.22 -5.68
CA VAL A 467 27.87 3.85 -4.40
C VAL A 467 27.69 2.36 -4.11
N ASP A 468 28.68 1.77 -3.45
CA ASP A 468 28.63 0.38 -2.94
C ASP A 468 28.54 0.43 -1.40
N LEU A 469 27.32 0.35 -0.86
CA LEU A 469 27.02 0.46 0.58
C LEU A 469 25.96 -0.56 1.01
N ALA A 470 26.02 -0.98 2.27
CA ALA A 470 24.96 -1.78 2.89
C ALA A 470 24.82 -1.49 4.39
N SER A 471 23.61 -1.75 4.91
CA SER A 471 23.28 -1.66 6.34
C SER A 471 22.58 -2.93 6.82
N GLY A 472 22.88 -3.33 8.05
CA GLY A 472 22.17 -4.33 8.82
C GLY A 472 21.71 -3.75 10.15
N THR A 473 20.57 -4.20 10.65
CA THR A 473 20.03 -3.82 11.97
C THR A 473 19.33 -5.05 12.55
N ILE A 474 19.63 -5.38 13.81
CA ILE A 474 19.00 -6.48 14.53
C ILE A 474 18.04 -5.89 15.54
N LEU A 475 16.75 -6.19 15.37
CA LEU A 475 15.71 -5.89 16.34
C LEU A 475 15.34 -7.18 17.08
N THR A 476 15.08 -7.05 18.37
CA THR A 476 14.63 -8.17 19.21
C THR A 476 13.57 -7.70 20.20
N SER A 477 12.81 -8.63 20.73
CA SER A 477 12.11 -8.44 22.02
C SER A 477 13.14 -8.31 23.15
N VAL A 478 12.91 -7.49 24.18
CA VAL A 478 13.83 -7.40 25.34
C VAL A 478 14.04 -8.75 26.04
N ALA A 479 13.07 -9.67 25.98
CA ALA A 479 13.23 -11.04 26.47
C ALA A 479 14.08 -11.94 25.54
N ALA A 480 14.19 -11.65 24.24
CA ALA A 480 15.19 -12.26 23.37
C ALA A 480 16.58 -11.65 23.60
N ALA A 481 16.69 -10.32 23.74
CA ALA A 481 17.95 -9.64 24.08
C ALA A 481 18.58 -10.19 25.38
N GLU A 482 17.79 -10.35 26.45
CA GLU A 482 18.26 -10.92 27.72
C GLU A 482 18.68 -12.40 27.57
N ARG A 483 17.94 -13.22 26.81
CA ARG A 483 18.29 -14.63 26.53
C ARG A 483 19.54 -14.78 25.65
N ALA A 484 19.76 -13.85 24.72
CA ALA A 484 20.94 -13.78 23.88
C ALA A 484 22.16 -13.23 24.64
N GLY A 485 21.99 -12.61 25.81
CA GLY A 485 23.07 -12.02 26.59
C GLY A 485 23.57 -10.68 26.06
N VAL A 486 22.71 -9.93 25.34
CA VAL A 486 23.03 -8.58 24.85
C VAL A 486 23.14 -7.61 26.04
N PRO A 487 24.26 -6.85 26.17
CA PRO A 487 24.40 -5.82 27.20
C PRO A 487 23.36 -4.70 27.06
N GLN A 488 22.84 -4.18 28.18
CA GLN A 488 21.74 -3.19 28.15
C GLN A 488 22.19 -1.81 27.68
N GLU A 489 23.48 -1.52 27.77
CA GLU A 489 24.14 -0.35 27.19
C GLU A 489 24.12 -0.31 25.65
N GLN A 490 23.86 -1.45 24.98
CA GLN A 490 23.68 -1.50 23.52
C GLN A 490 22.23 -1.29 23.07
N TRP A 491 21.26 -1.23 24.00
CA TRP A 491 19.83 -1.20 23.71
C TRP A 491 19.38 0.19 23.27
N VAL A 492 18.80 0.30 22.08
CA VAL A 492 18.09 1.49 21.60
C VAL A 492 16.66 1.13 21.26
N PHE A 493 15.70 1.82 21.86
CA PHE A 493 14.28 1.53 21.74
C PHE A 493 13.63 2.37 20.63
N PRO A 494 12.84 1.75 19.75
CA PRO A 494 11.79 2.44 19.00
C PRO A 494 10.66 2.88 19.95
N HIS A 495 10.36 4.18 20.00
CA HIS A 495 9.25 4.73 20.78
C HIS A 495 7.96 4.78 19.96
N ALA A 496 8.06 5.22 18.70
CA ALA A 496 6.99 5.17 17.72
C ALA A 496 7.56 5.14 16.30
N GLY A 497 6.86 4.46 15.40
CA GLY A 497 7.00 4.57 13.96
C GLY A 497 5.77 5.28 13.38
N ALA A 498 5.91 5.88 12.20
CA ALA A 498 4.78 6.42 11.45
C ALA A 498 5.06 6.38 9.94
N ALA A 499 4.03 6.14 9.13
CA ALA A 499 4.13 6.22 7.68
C ALA A 499 2.84 6.75 7.04
N ALA A 500 3.01 7.56 5.99
CA ALA A 500 1.92 8.18 5.22
C ALA A 500 2.38 8.48 3.78
N HIS A 501 1.48 8.96 2.93
CA HIS A 501 1.81 9.49 1.61
C HIS A 501 1.09 10.80 1.33
N ASP A 502 1.73 11.69 0.56
CA ASP A 502 1.09 12.90 0.03
C ASP A 502 0.14 12.54 -1.12
N GLU A 503 -0.47 13.55 -1.74
CA GLU A 503 -1.10 13.34 -3.04
C GLU A 503 -0.07 12.80 -4.05
N TRP A 504 -0.47 11.74 -4.75
CA TRP A 504 0.47 10.77 -5.28
C TRP A 504 1.32 11.36 -6.42
N PHE A 505 0.63 11.96 -7.39
CA PHE A 505 1.24 12.66 -8.51
C PHE A 505 1.60 14.09 -8.10
N VAL A 506 2.83 14.51 -8.40
CA VAL A 506 3.36 15.84 -8.03
C VAL A 506 2.53 16.94 -8.68
N SER A 507 2.16 16.72 -9.94
CA SER A 507 1.35 17.62 -10.75
C SER A 507 -0.04 17.91 -10.18
N GLU A 508 -0.58 17.06 -9.30
CA GLU A 508 -1.93 17.22 -8.74
C GLU A 508 -1.99 17.90 -7.37
N ARG A 509 -0.84 18.13 -6.71
CA ARG A 509 -0.77 18.70 -5.35
C ARG A 509 -1.28 20.14 -5.28
N ALA A 510 -1.94 20.50 -4.18
CA ALA A 510 -2.38 21.87 -3.90
C ALA A 510 -1.24 22.90 -4.04
N THR A 511 -0.05 22.53 -3.56
CA THR A 511 1.21 23.26 -3.69
C THR A 511 2.38 22.31 -3.97
N LEU A 512 3.40 22.79 -4.68
CA LEU A 512 4.68 22.08 -4.85
C LEU A 512 5.69 22.35 -3.71
N ALA A 513 5.33 23.16 -2.70
CA ALA A 513 6.23 23.71 -1.69
C ALA A 513 5.91 23.29 -0.24
N GLY A 514 5.26 22.14 -0.05
CA GLY A 514 4.84 21.60 1.26
C GLY A 514 4.53 20.10 1.20
N SER A 515 4.19 19.52 2.36
CA SER A 515 3.82 18.10 2.52
C SER A 515 2.87 17.91 3.73
N PRO A 516 1.55 17.84 3.49
CA PRO A 516 0.57 17.44 4.50
C PRO A 516 0.88 16.08 5.15
N ALA A 517 1.47 15.15 4.41
CA ALA A 517 1.80 13.82 4.92
C ALA A 517 2.95 13.84 5.94
N VAL A 518 4.02 14.62 5.71
CA VAL A 518 5.08 14.80 6.72
C VAL A 518 4.53 15.51 7.97
N ARG A 519 3.66 16.51 7.78
CA ARG A 519 3.00 17.22 8.89
C ARG A 519 2.17 16.25 9.74
N ALA A 520 1.38 15.38 9.11
CA ALA A 520 0.57 14.36 9.78
C ALA A 520 1.44 13.31 10.50
N VAL A 521 2.53 12.85 9.87
CA VAL A 521 3.52 11.94 10.47
C VAL A 521 4.17 12.55 11.72
N GLY A 522 4.63 13.80 11.64
CA GLY A 522 5.22 14.50 12.78
C GLY A 522 4.23 14.70 13.93
N ALA A 523 3.00 15.10 13.63
CA ALA A 523 1.94 15.27 14.62
C ALA A 523 1.57 13.95 15.31
N ALA A 524 1.49 12.84 14.56
CA ALA A 524 1.17 11.52 15.12
C ALA A 524 2.28 10.97 16.03
N LEU A 525 3.54 11.08 15.61
CA LEU A 525 4.70 10.73 16.44
C LEU A 525 4.73 11.54 17.75
N ALA A 526 4.44 12.84 17.68
CA ALA A 526 4.39 13.71 18.86
C ALA A 526 3.20 13.39 19.78
N ALA A 527 2.02 13.09 19.23
CA ALA A 527 0.84 12.71 19.99
C ALA A 527 1.00 11.38 20.73
N HIS A 528 1.62 10.37 20.09
CA HIS A 528 1.85 9.05 20.70
C HIS A 528 2.93 9.09 21.80
N THR A 529 4.04 9.80 21.55
CA THR A 529 5.19 9.83 22.48
C THR A 529 5.09 10.93 23.54
N GLY A 530 4.19 11.91 23.35
CA GLY A 530 4.11 13.11 24.20
C GLY A 530 5.27 14.10 24.00
N ARG A 531 6.12 13.92 22.97
CA ARG A 531 7.29 14.76 22.70
C ARG A 531 7.15 15.51 21.39
N ALA A 532 7.21 16.85 21.43
CA ALA A 532 7.17 17.67 20.22
C ALA A 532 8.43 17.46 19.35
N ILE A 533 8.24 17.36 18.03
CA ILE A 533 9.35 17.11 17.08
C ILE A 533 10.40 18.23 17.10
N ALA A 534 9.96 19.48 17.31
CA ALA A 534 10.83 20.64 17.45
C ALA A 534 11.82 20.52 18.64
N ASP A 535 11.52 19.71 19.65
CA ASP A 535 12.32 19.48 20.86
C ASP A 535 13.20 18.21 20.78
N VAL A 536 13.29 17.54 19.62
CA VAL A 536 14.13 16.34 19.44
C VAL A 536 15.57 16.74 19.15
N GLU A 537 16.54 16.23 19.91
CA GLU A 537 17.94 16.69 19.87
C GLU A 537 18.69 16.20 18.63
N VAL A 538 18.46 14.96 18.21
CA VAL A 538 19.18 14.30 17.12
C VAL A 538 18.24 14.14 15.91
N VAL A 539 18.68 14.54 14.72
CA VAL A 539 17.83 14.53 13.51
C VAL A 539 18.59 13.99 12.31
N ASP A 540 18.02 13.00 11.61
CA ASP A 540 18.39 12.67 10.24
C ASP A 540 17.16 12.74 9.32
N LEU A 541 17.13 13.78 8.48
CA LEU A 541 16.12 13.97 7.44
C LEU A 541 16.62 13.42 6.10
N TYR A 542 15.81 12.62 5.44
CA TYR A 542 16.12 12.07 4.12
C TYR A 542 16.44 13.17 3.09
N SER A 543 17.68 13.17 2.57
CA SER A 543 18.27 14.34 1.90
C SER A 543 18.65 14.11 0.43
N CYS A 544 17.74 13.55 -0.40
CA CYS A 544 18.06 13.29 -1.80
C CYS A 544 18.37 14.56 -2.62
N PHE A 545 17.70 15.66 -2.27
CA PHE A 545 17.88 17.01 -2.82
C PHE A 545 17.49 18.05 -1.75
N PRO A 546 17.98 19.31 -1.81
CA PRO A 546 17.70 20.31 -0.78
C PRO A 546 16.21 20.61 -0.57
N ALA A 547 15.37 20.50 -1.61
CA ALA A 547 13.92 20.69 -1.51
C ALA A 547 13.27 19.69 -0.54
N ALA A 548 13.71 18.43 -0.55
CA ALA A 548 13.17 17.39 0.35
C ALA A 548 13.44 17.73 1.82
N VAL A 549 14.66 18.15 2.15
CA VAL A 549 15.06 18.52 3.51
C VAL A 549 14.34 19.80 3.95
N GLN A 550 14.17 20.79 3.07
CA GLN A 550 13.47 22.03 3.38
C GLN A 550 11.96 21.83 3.60
N ILE A 551 11.30 20.98 2.81
CA ILE A 551 9.89 20.61 3.02
C ILE A 551 9.78 19.87 4.35
N ALA A 552 10.58 18.82 4.57
CA ALA A 552 10.49 18.04 5.80
C ALA A 552 10.79 18.88 7.05
N ALA A 553 11.81 19.73 7.03
CA ALA A 553 12.13 20.61 8.16
C ALA A 553 11.00 21.62 8.44
N HIS A 554 10.41 22.22 7.40
CA HIS A 554 9.28 23.14 7.54
C HIS A 554 8.06 22.46 8.17
N GLU A 555 7.64 21.30 7.65
CA GLU A 555 6.44 20.59 8.11
C GLU A 555 6.59 19.96 9.51
N LEU A 556 7.83 19.77 9.97
CA LEU A 556 8.18 19.26 11.31
C LEU A 556 8.54 20.37 12.33
N GLY A 557 8.55 21.64 11.92
CA GLY A 557 8.92 22.77 12.77
C GLY A 557 10.41 22.84 13.14
N LEU A 558 11.29 22.27 12.30
CA LEU A 558 12.74 22.21 12.52
C LEU A 558 13.46 23.38 11.82
N PRO A 559 14.40 24.08 12.50
CA PRO A 559 15.12 25.20 11.92
C PRO A 559 16.16 24.73 10.88
N VAL A 560 16.06 25.25 9.65
CA VAL A 560 17.05 24.99 8.60
C VAL A 560 18.29 25.87 8.82
N GLY A 561 19.46 25.23 8.97
CA GLY A 561 20.74 25.91 9.15
C GLY A 561 21.14 26.21 10.60
N ASP A 562 20.55 25.51 11.58
CA ASP A 562 21.01 25.50 12.97
C ASP A 562 22.33 24.69 13.09
N PRO A 563 23.46 25.31 13.44
CA PRO A 563 24.74 24.60 13.56
C PRO A 563 24.84 23.75 14.84
N ALA A 564 23.96 23.95 15.83
CA ALA A 564 23.90 23.12 17.03
C ALA A 564 23.12 21.81 16.80
N ARG A 565 22.23 21.80 15.79
CA ARG A 565 21.45 20.62 15.38
C ARG A 565 21.44 20.47 13.84
N PRO A 566 22.50 19.88 13.26
CA PRO A 566 22.49 19.47 11.85
C PRO A 566 21.31 18.56 11.55
N LEU A 567 20.72 18.69 10.36
CA LEU A 567 19.56 17.89 9.91
C LEU A 567 19.95 16.52 9.32
N SER A 568 21.19 16.08 9.55
CA SER A 568 21.66 14.72 9.24
C SER A 568 22.75 14.29 10.24
N VAL A 569 22.71 13.02 10.64
CA VAL A 569 23.72 12.31 11.43
C VAL A 569 24.60 11.44 10.53
N ALA A 570 24.08 10.95 9.40
CA ALA A 570 24.84 10.17 8.43
C ALA A 570 25.68 11.05 7.46
N GLY A 571 25.25 12.30 7.21
CA GLY A 571 25.88 13.23 6.26
C GLY A 571 25.23 13.27 4.86
N GLY A 572 24.00 12.79 4.74
CA GLY A 572 23.14 12.95 3.56
C GLY A 572 23.52 12.21 2.28
N LEU A 573 22.55 11.98 1.40
CA LEU A 573 22.68 11.12 0.20
C LEU A 573 23.72 11.60 -0.83
N THR A 574 24.17 12.85 -0.80
CA THR A 574 25.27 13.32 -1.67
C THR A 574 26.63 12.84 -1.17
N PHE A 575 26.91 12.97 0.14
CA PHE A 575 28.27 12.80 0.70
C PHE A 575 28.41 11.48 1.45
N ALA A 576 27.44 11.13 2.30
CA ALA A 576 27.32 9.78 2.87
C ALA A 576 27.14 8.72 1.76
N GLY A 577 26.51 9.12 0.66
CA GLY A 577 26.09 8.26 -0.44
C GLY A 577 24.60 7.93 -0.34
N GLY A 578 23.95 7.79 -1.48
CA GLY A 578 22.54 7.43 -1.60
C GLY A 578 22.41 5.99 -2.10
N PRO A 579 22.44 4.97 -1.22
CA PRO A 579 22.23 3.58 -1.62
C PRO A 579 20.74 3.33 -1.93
N GLY A 580 20.29 3.87 -3.07
CA GLY A 580 18.97 3.61 -3.66
C GLY A 580 17.83 3.76 -2.66
N ASN A 581 17.22 2.63 -2.31
CA ASN A 581 16.08 2.54 -1.41
C ASN A 581 16.47 2.53 0.10
N ASN A 582 17.75 2.34 0.41
CA ASN A 582 18.23 1.91 1.73
C ASN A 582 18.89 3.01 2.59
N TYR A 583 18.87 4.30 2.19
CA TYR A 583 19.49 5.35 3.01
C TYR A 583 18.97 5.38 4.46
N GLY A 584 17.67 5.10 4.68
CA GLY A 584 17.08 5.01 6.02
C GLY A 584 17.77 4.02 6.96
N GLY A 585 18.21 2.86 6.45
CA GLY A 585 18.97 1.89 7.25
C GLY A 585 20.36 2.40 7.66
N HIS A 586 20.97 3.27 6.85
CA HIS A 586 22.21 3.95 7.22
C HIS A 586 22.01 5.11 8.20
N ALA A 587 20.89 5.83 8.09
CA ALA A 587 20.49 6.87 9.04
C ALA A 587 20.24 6.28 10.45
N VAL A 588 19.45 5.20 10.55
CA VAL A 588 19.21 4.53 11.84
C VAL A 588 20.49 3.99 12.45
N ALA A 589 21.39 3.37 11.67
CA ALA A 589 22.67 2.90 12.19
C ALA A 589 23.54 4.02 12.79
N ALA A 590 23.66 5.16 12.09
CA ALA A 590 24.40 6.33 12.59
C ALA A 590 23.73 6.94 13.85
N VAL A 591 22.40 6.96 13.89
CA VAL A 591 21.60 7.43 15.03
C VAL A 591 21.74 6.51 16.26
N VAL A 592 21.72 5.18 16.10
CA VAL A 592 21.94 4.23 17.20
C VAL A 592 23.33 4.42 17.81
N ALA A 593 24.35 4.59 16.97
CA ALA A 593 25.72 4.91 17.41
C ALA A 593 25.85 6.32 18.04
N ARG A 594 24.87 7.22 17.87
CA ARG A 594 24.78 8.49 18.60
C ARG A 594 24.07 8.31 19.95
N LEU A 595 22.89 7.69 19.96
CA LEU A 595 22.06 7.52 21.16
C LEU A 595 22.74 6.69 22.25
N ARG A 596 23.53 5.67 21.91
CA ARG A 596 24.33 4.92 22.90
C ARG A 596 25.41 5.76 23.60
N ARG A 597 25.80 6.91 23.02
CA ARG A 597 26.70 7.90 23.66
C ARG A 597 25.95 9.00 24.40
N GLU A 598 24.68 9.22 24.07
CA GLU A 598 23.81 10.29 24.62
C GLU A 598 22.43 9.71 24.99
N PRO A 599 22.35 8.86 26.04
CA PRO A 599 21.22 7.96 26.25
C PRO A 599 19.89 8.63 26.64
N GLU A 600 19.96 9.87 27.13
CA GLU A 600 18.79 10.70 27.47
C GLU A 600 18.20 11.41 26.22
N ALA A 601 18.96 11.50 25.13
CA ALA A 601 18.51 12.16 23.91
C ALA A 601 17.47 11.31 23.17
N PHE A 602 16.64 11.98 22.38
CA PHE A 602 15.79 11.35 21.37
C PHE A 602 16.32 11.68 19.98
N ALA A 603 16.09 10.77 19.05
CA ALA A 603 16.39 10.96 17.65
C ALA A 603 15.15 10.80 16.78
N LEU A 604 15.02 11.68 15.78
CA LEU A 604 14.12 11.51 14.64
C LEU A 604 14.92 11.00 13.45
N THR A 605 14.46 9.90 12.84
CA THR A 605 14.88 9.47 11.51
C THR A 605 13.71 9.55 10.54
N THR A 606 13.96 10.03 9.31
CA THR A 606 12.98 9.99 8.22
C THR A 606 13.51 9.27 6.99
N SER A 607 12.60 8.83 6.13
CA SER A 607 12.86 8.07 4.92
C SER A 607 11.75 8.32 3.91
N LEU A 608 12.11 8.49 2.64
CA LEU A 608 11.22 9.14 1.67
C LEU A 608 11.33 8.50 0.28
N GLY A 609 10.17 8.23 -0.32
CA GLY A 609 10.02 7.60 -1.62
C GLY A 609 9.48 8.53 -2.71
N TRP A 610 9.89 8.23 -3.95
CA TRP A 610 9.57 9.00 -5.16
C TRP A 610 9.89 10.49 -5.03
N TYR A 611 8.88 11.36 -5.17
CA TYR A 611 9.02 12.81 -5.27
C TYR A 611 8.36 13.46 -4.05
N ALA A 612 8.94 13.24 -2.87
CA ALA A 612 8.28 13.48 -1.58
C ALA A 612 6.86 12.90 -1.55
N THR A 613 6.68 11.67 -2.05
CA THR A 613 5.36 11.04 -2.19
C THR A 613 5.09 10.08 -1.04
N LYS A 614 6.02 9.17 -0.76
CA LYS A 614 5.92 8.18 0.35
C LYS A 614 6.81 8.65 1.49
N HIS A 615 6.33 8.57 2.73
CA HIS A 615 7.08 9.01 3.91
C HIS A 615 7.00 7.95 5.01
N ALA A 616 8.15 7.64 5.61
CA ALA A 616 8.27 6.82 6.81
C ALA A 616 9.22 7.49 7.81
N ALA A 617 8.88 7.47 9.09
CA ALA A 617 9.67 8.08 10.16
C ALA A 617 9.60 7.25 11.46
N ALA A 618 10.53 7.52 12.38
CA ALA A 618 10.50 6.96 13.72
C ALA A 618 11.14 7.90 14.76
N LEU A 619 10.72 7.75 16.02
CA LEU A 619 11.39 8.31 17.19
C LEU A 619 12.13 7.20 17.95
N LEU A 620 13.42 7.41 18.21
CA LEU A 620 14.34 6.44 18.84
C LEU A 620 15.01 7.05 20.09
N SER A 621 15.26 6.26 21.14
CA SER A 621 16.09 6.65 22.29
C SER A 621 16.68 5.44 23.01
N ALA A 622 17.80 5.57 23.71
CA ALA A 622 18.29 4.52 24.62
C ALA A 622 17.49 4.48 25.94
N THR A 623 16.73 5.54 26.24
CA THR A 623 15.74 5.53 27.32
C THR A 623 14.54 4.65 26.92
N PRO A 624 14.10 3.68 27.76
CA PRO A 624 12.96 2.85 27.44
C PRO A 624 11.64 3.63 27.32
N PRO A 625 10.71 3.21 26.45
CA PRO A 625 9.43 3.89 26.26
C PRO A 625 8.47 3.64 27.43
N THR A 626 7.66 4.66 27.76
CA THR A 626 6.63 4.62 28.81
C THR A 626 5.27 4.15 28.29
N VAL A 627 5.06 4.21 26.97
CA VAL A 627 3.93 3.64 26.23
C VAL A 627 4.43 2.51 25.33
N PRO A 628 3.60 1.53 24.93
CA PRO A 628 3.99 0.55 23.93
C PRO A 628 4.36 1.23 22.59
N PHE A 629 5.29 0.63 21.85
CA PHE A 629 5.57 1.02 20.48
C PHE A 629 4.31 0.85 19.60
N ALA A 630 4.06 1.81 18.72
CA ALA A 630 3.08 1.70 17.64
C ALA A 630 3.72 2.13 16.31
N ASP A 631 3.30 1.49 15.22
CA ASP A 631 3.63 1.91 13.85
C ASP A 631 2.39 2.56 13.23
N LEU A 632 2.37 3.90 13.27
CA LEU A 632 1.18 4.72 13.05
C LEU A 632 0.89 4.90 11.55
N ARG A 633 -0.40 5.01 11.22
CA ARG A 633 -0.92 5.35 9.88
C ARG A 633 -1.86 6.55 9.98
N PRO A 634 -1.35 7.77 10.18
CA PRO A 634 -2.19 8.92 10.42
C PRO A 634 -2.98 9.33 9.18
N THR A 635 -4.24 9.72 9.39
CA THR A 635 -5.06 10.38 8.37
C THR A 635 -4.37 11.66 7.91
N VAL A 636 -4.06 11.75 6.62
CA VAL A 636 -3.48 12.94 6.01
C VAL A 636 -4.60 13.94 5.69
N PRO A 637 -4.49 15.23 6.09
CA PRO A 637 -5.48 16.25 5.72
C PRO A 637 -5.63 16.35 4.20
N ILE A 638 -6.88 16.33 3.72
CA ILE A 638 -7.18 16.43 2.29
C ILE A 638 -7.11 17.90 1.87
N GLU A 639 -6.08 18.25 1.09
CA GLU A 639 -5.97 19.56 0.45
C GLU A 639 -6.61 19.57 -0.97
N PRO A 640 -7.05 20.73 -1.49
CA PRO A 640 -7.63 20.81 -2.83
C PRO A 640 -6.64 20.45 -3.94
N ARG A 641 -6.92 19.39 -4.69
CA ARG A 641 -6.14 18.98 -5.88
C ARG A 641 -6.15 20.08 -6.95
N ARG A 642 -5.08 20.17 -7.74
CA ARG A 642 -5.03 20.97 -8.98
C ARG A 642 -4.97 20.02 -10.17
N PRO A 643 -6.02 19.89 -11.01
CA PRO A 643 -6.00 18.99 -12.17
C PRO A 643 -4.79 19.27 -13.08
N ALA A 644 -4.04 18.23 -13.42
CA ALA A 644 -2.85 18.36 -14.27
C ALA A 644 -3.24 18.35 -15.75
N VAL A 645 -2.86 19.40 -16.50
CA VAL A 645 -3.21 19.55 -17.92
C VAL A 645 -1.97 19.79 -18.77
N GLY A 646 -1.93 19.19 -19.96
CA GLY A 646 -0.84 19.38 -20.94
C GLY A 646 -1.13 20.45 -22.00
N GLU A 647 -2.37 20.90 -22.07
CA GLU A 647 -2.90 21.89 -23.02
C GLU A 647 -3.90 22.77 -22.24
N TRP A 648 -3.92 24.08 -22.51
CA TRP A 648 -4.86 25.02 -21.90
C TRP A 648 -5.10 26.23 -22.82
N GLU A 649 -6.27 26.86 -22.67
CA GLU A 649 -6.59 28.12 -23.37
C GLU A 649 -6.40 29.33 -22.45
N GLY A 650 -5.86 30.42 -22.98
CA GLY A 650 -5.73 31.69 -22.26
C GLY A 650 -4.55 31.76 -21.27
N PRO A 651 -4.55 32.78 -20.38
CA PRO A 651 -3.43 33.05 -19.50
C PRO A 651 -3.35 32.09 -18.30
N ALA A 652 -2.12 31.68 -17.99
CA ALA A 652 -1.73 30.94 -16.79
C ALA A 652 -0.53 31.65 -16.11
N VAL A 653 -0.37 31.47 -14.80
CA VAL A 653 0.68 32.12 -14.00
C VAL A 653 1.74 31.11 -13.57
N VAL A 654 3.02 31.36 -13.86
CA VAL A 654 4.13 30.44 -13.57
C VAL A 654 4.30 30.23 -12.05
N GLU A 655 4.03 29.02 -11.56
CA GLU A 655 4.27 28.59 -10.18
C GLU A 655 5.72 28.16 -9.97
N ALA A 656 6.27 27.43 -10.94
CA ALA A 656 7.60 26.83 -10.85
C ALA A 656 8.22 26.62 -12.24
N CYS A 657 9.54 26.72 -12.32
CA CYS A 657 10.30 26.43 -13.54
C CYS A 657 11.64 25.80 -13.19
N THR A 658 12.09 24.83 -13.97
CA THR A 658 13.46 24.29 -13.93
C THR A 658 14.03 24.17 -15.35
N VAL A 659 15.34 24.34 -15.49
CA VAL A 659 16.07 24.33 -16.76
C VAL A 659 17.13 23.24 -16.68
N SER A 660 17.22 22.35 -17.68
CA SER A 660 18.23 21.28 -17.75
C SER A 660 19.48 21.76 -18.46
N HIS A 661 20.65 21.25 -18.04
CA HIS A 661 21.95 21.60 -18.61
C HIS A 661 22.66 20.38 -19.21
N ASP A 662 23.35 20.61 -20.32
CA ASP A 662 24.17 19.59 -20.98
C ASP A 662 25.48 19.29 -20.20
N ARG A 663 26.37 18.47 -20.79
CA ARG A 663 27.67 18.14 -20.17
C ARG A 663 28.70 19.26 -20.22
N ALA A 664 28.50 20.30 -21.04
CA ALA A 664 29.32 21.50 -21.07
C ALA A 664 28.78 22.62 -20.15
N GLY A 665 27.53 22.49 -19.70
CA GLY A 665 26.82 23.45 -18.85
C GLY A 665 25.93 24.43 -19.62
N ALA A 666 25.65 24.18 -20.90
CA ALA A 666 24.69 24.96 -21.68
C ALA A 666 23.24 24.56 -21.34
N PRO A 667 22.31 25.51 -21.18
CA PRO A 667 20.87 25.23 -21.11
C PRO A 667 20.38 24.48 -22.35
N GLU A 668 19.68 23.36 -22.15
CA GLU A 668 19.25 22.44 -23.21
C GLU A 668 17.72 22.50 -23.45
N TRP A 669 16.93 22.52 -22.38
CA TRP A 669 15.47 22.61 -22.37
C TRP A 669 14.97 22.99 -20.96
N ALA A 670 13.69 23.36 -20.83
CA ALA A 670 13.06 23.65 -19.54
C ALA A 670 11.77 22.85 -19.33
N ILE A 671 11.37 22.69 -18.07
CA ILE A 671 10.02 22.26 -17.67
C ILE A 671 9.42 23.36 -16.80
N LEU A 672 8.18 23.72 -17.10
CA LEU A 672 7.48 24.83 -16.47
C LEU A 672 6.08 24.40 -16.02
N SER A 673 5.73 24.80 -14.80
CA SER A 673 4.42 24.66 -14.17
C SER A 673 3.74 26.01 -14.13
N ALA A 674 2.56 26.12 -14.73
CA ALA A 674 1.74 27.33 -14.71
C ALA A 674 0.32 27.03 -14.24
N ILE A 675 -0.24 27.90 -13.41
CA ILE A 675 -1.61 27.76 -12.89
C ILE A 675 -2.58 28.55 -13.76
N THR A 676 -3.54 27.87 -14.35
CA THR A 676 -4.60 28.45 -15.19
C THR A 676 -5.69 29.13 -14.35
N ALA A 677 -6.52 29.94 -14.99
CA ALA A 677 -7.53 30.76 -14.30
C ALA A 677 -8.64 29.97 -13.56
N ASP A 678 -8.80 28.68 -13.86
CA ASP A 678 -9.68 27.71 -13.17
C ASP A 678 -9.00 27.01 -11.98
N GLY A 679 -7.70 27.24 -11.77
CA GLY A 679 -6.90 26.63 -10.71
C GLY A 679 -6.16 25.34 -11.10
N SER A 680 -6.37 24.83 -12.32
CA SER A 680 -5.63 23.67 -12.86
C SER A 680 -4.14 23.98 -13.05
N ARG A 681 -3.29 22.94 -13.15
CA ARG A 681 -1.84 23.05 -13.34
C ARG A 681 -1.45 22.61 -14.75
N GLY A 682 -1.16 23.60 -15.60
CA GLY A 682 -0.52 23.42 -16.89
C GLY A 682 0.94 22.98 -16.74
N LEU A 683 1.31 21.86 -17.37
CA LEU A 683 2.68 21.38 -17.47
C LEU A 683 3.15 21.42 -18.92
N VAL A 684 4.26 22.13 -19.16
CA VAL A 684 4.86 22.29 -20.50
C VAL A 684 6.36 22.02 -20.46
N ARG A 685 6.87 21.41 -21.54
CA ARG A 685 8.30 21.25 -21.82
C ARG A 685 8.70 22.26 -22.89
N VAL A 686 9.64 23.14 -22.59
CA VAL A 686 10.10 24.19 -23.49
C VAL A 686 11.42 23.77 -24.15
N THR A 687 11.45 23.77 -25.47
CA THR A 687 12.63 23.43 -26.29
C THR A 687 13.09 24.56 -27.21
N ASP A 688 12.40 25.69 -27.25
CA ASP A 688 12.91 26.89 -27.91
C ASP A 688 14.17 27.38 -27.16
N VAL A 689 15.29 27.43 -27.87
CA VAL A 689 16.61 27.64 -27.27
C VAL A 689 16.77 29.05 -26.70
N ASP A 690 16.12 30.06 -27.27
CA ASP A 690 16.25 31.43 -26.80
C ASP A 690 15.30 31.71 -25.62
N LEU A 691 14.09 31.14 -25.60
CA LEU A 691 13.22 31.14 -24.42
C LEU A 691 13.84 30.35 -23.26
N VAL A 692 14.44 29.18 -23.51
CA VAL A 692 15.16 28.38 -22.49
C VAL A 692 16.32 29.18 -21.87
N ARG A 693 17.08 29.94 -22.68
CA ARG A 693 18.10 30.87 -22.18
C ARG A 693 17.50 31.97 -21.30
N ARG A 694 16.36 32.56 -21.69
CA ARG A 694 15.67 33.59 -20.89
C ARG A 694 15.17 33.05 -19.54
N LEU A 695 14.55 31.86 -19.52
CA LEU A 695 14.07 31.20 -18.28
C LEU A 695 15.23 30.94 -17.29
N GLU A 696 16.43 30.67 -17.80
CA GLU A 696 17.65 30.53 -17.00
C GLU A 696 18.21 31.88 -16.51
N SER A 697 18.33 32.89 -17.37
CA SER A 697 18.97 34.17 -17.01
C SER A 697 18.07 35.14 -16.23
N GLU A 698 16.76 35.09 -16.44
CA GLU A 698 15.76 35.97 -15.82
C GLU A 698 15.05 35.24 -14.67
N ASP A 699 14.01 35.82 -14.07
CA ASP A 699 13.22 35.12 -13.03
C ASP A 699 11.77 34.92 -13.50
N PRO A 700 11.42 33.71 -14.01
CA PRO A 700 10.11 33.45 -14.60
C PRO A 700 8.98 33.25 -13.58
N LEU A 701 9.26 33.23 -12.27
CA LEU A 701 8.25 32.98 -11.24
C LEU A 701 7.20 34.10 -11.20
N GLY A 702 5.93 33.72 -11.36
CA GLY A 702 4.78 34.62 -11.41
C GLY A 702 4.55 35.30 -12.77
N TRP A 703 5.33 35.00 -13.82
CA TRP A 703 5.04 35.49 -15.18
C TRP A 703 3.68 35.01 -15.65
N THR A 704 3.03 35.78 -16.52
CA THR A 704 1.80 35.35 -17.22
C THR A 704 2.18 34.78 -18.59
N VAL A 705 1.78 33.55 -18.85
CA VAL A 705 2.09 32.78 -20.07
C VAL A 705 0.81 32.18 -20.68
N ALA A 706 0.87 31.80 -21.96
CA ALA A 706 -0.18 31.02 -22.63
C ALA A 706 0.42 30.09 -23.67
N LEU A 707 -0.32 29.06 -24.09
CA LEU A 707 0.05 28.22 -25.22
C LEU A 707 -0.47 28.80 -26.55
N ALA A 708 0.33 28.65 -27.61
CA ALA A 708 0.00 29.01 -28.98
C ALA A 708 0.16 27.79 -29.90
N GLY A 709 -0.64 26.75 -29.65
CA GLY A 709 -0.36 25.39 -30.11
C GLY A 709 0.49 24.69 -29.04
N GLU A 710 1.61 24.07 -29.43
CA GLU A 710 2.56 23.49 -28.47
C GLU A 710 3.57 24.53 -27.91
N ASP A 711 3.66 25.71 -28.55
CA ASP A 711 4.63 26.75 -28.18
C ASP A 711 4.18 27.59 -26.97
N LEU A 712 5.09 27.84 -26.03
CA LEU A 712 4.86 28.69 -24.86
C LEU A 712 5.15 30.16 -25.17
N VAL A 713 4.16 31.04 -24.97
CA VAL A 713 4.25 32.49 -25.20
C VAL A 713 4.17 33.23 -23.87
N VAL A 714 5.14 34.13 -23.61
CA VAL A 714 5.10 35.06 -22.47
C VAL A 714 4.18 36.23 -22.82
N LEU A 715 3.14 36.44 -22.01
CA LEU A 715 2.15 37.52 -22.17
C LEU A 715 2.48 38.73 -21.29
N ALA A 716 3.00 38.51 -20.09
CA ALA A 716 3.45 39.57 -19.19
C ALA A 716 4.57 39.08 -18.25
N GLU A 717 5.57 39.93 -18.05
CA GLU A 717 6.69 39.72 -17.14
C GLU A 717 6.43 40.43 -15.80
N GLY A 718 6.96 39.88 -14.71
CA GLY A 718 6.67 40.32 -13.34
C GLY A 718 5.95 39.24 -12.53
N ARG A 719 5.63 39.54 -11.25
CA ARG A 719 5.06 38.56 -10.31
C ARG A 719 3.55 38.75 -10.14
N ALA A 720 2.76 38.01 -10.89
CA ALA A 720 1.33 37.85 -10.64
C ALA A 720 1.06 36.92 -9.45
N GLU A 721 -0.16 36.97 -8.92
CA GLU A 721 -0.66 36.06 -7.89
C GLU A 721 -1.12 34.73 -8.54
N LEU A 722 -0.89 33.60 -7.88
CA LEU A 722 -1.32 32.29 -8.38
C LEU A 722 -2.83 32.13 -8.13
N PRO A 723 -3.64 31.76 -9.15
CA PRO A 723 -5.03 31.39 -8.93
C PRO A 723 -5.18 30.30 -7.86
N SER A 724 -6.20 30.42 -7.01
CA SER A 724 -6.59 29.40 -6.04
C SER A 724 -6.75 28.03 -6.72
N PRO A 725 -6.53 26.91 -6.01
CA PRO A 725 -6.96 25.61 -6.51
C PRO A 725 -8.49 25.58 -6.64
N PRO A 726 -9.06 24.70 -7.50
CA PRO A 726 -10.50 24.53 -7.57
C PRO A 726 -11.08 24.05 -6.22
N PRO A 727 -12.37 24.33 -5.93
CA PRO A 727 -13.00 23.86 -4.70
C PRO A 727 -13.06 22.33 -4.65
N LEU A 728 -13.01 21.78 -3.43
CA LEU A 728 -13.18 20.34 -3.21
C LEU A 728 -14.64 19.94 -3.48
N PRO A 729 -14.92 18.97 -4.37
CA PRO A 729 -16.30 18.52 -4.65
C PRO A 729 -16.93 17.71 -3.51
N VAL A 730 -16.17 17.45 -2.43
CA VAL A 730 -16.64 16.89 -1.17
C VAL A 730 -15.96 17.63 -0.02
N LEU A 731 -16.73 18.20 0.90
CA LEU A 731 -16.25 18.88 2.10
C LEU A 731 -16.38 17.97 3.33
N VAL A 732 -15.57 18.24 4.37
CA VAL A 732 -15.54 17.49 5.63
C VAL A 732 -15.53 18.45 6.83
N GLU A 733 -16.40 18.24 7.81
CA GLU A 733 -16.44 18.99 9.08
C GLU A 733 -16.68 18.02 10.26
N ASP A 734 -15.89 18.16 11.34
CA ASP A 734 -15.96 17.27 12.52
C ASP A 734 -16.59 17.98 13.73
N HIS A 735 -17.76 17.51 14.15
CA HIS A 735 -18.48 17.99 15.34
C HIS A 735 -18.21 17.05 16.52
N GLY A 736 -16.96 17.00 16.98
CA GLY A 736 -16.51 16.02 17.96
C GLY A 736 -16.52 14.60 17.36
N PRO A 737 -17.22 13.61 17.95
CA PRO A 737 -17.22 12.23 17.46
C PRO A 737 -18.09 12.00 16.20
N VAL A 738 -18.49 13.06 15.49
CA VAL A 738 -19.39 13.01 14.32
C VAL A 738 -18.77 13.75 13.14
N ARG A 739 -18.59 13.09 12.00
CA ARG A 739 -18.04 13.69 10.77
C ARG A 739 -19.14 13.94 9.75
N VAL A 740 -19.33 15.20 9.36
CA VAL A 740 -20.20 15.61 8.26
C VAL A 740 -19.40 15.58 6.96
N ILE A 741 -19.95 14.88 5.97
CA ILE A 741 -19.43 14.71 4.62
C ILE A 741 -20.44 15.37 3.68
N THR A 742 -20.06 16.48 3.04
CA THR A 742 -20.95 17.25 2.16
C THR A 742 -20.52 17.11 0.72
N LEU A 743 -21.37 16.57 -0.15
CA LEU A 743 -21.21 16.70 -1.60
C LEU A 743 -21.43 18.18 -1.98
N ASP A 744 -20.40 18.83 -2.54
CA ASP A 744 -20.42 20.27 -2.84
C ASP A 744 -20.11 20.53 -4.32
N ARG A 745 -21.12 20.27 -5.15
CA ARG A 745 -21.20 20.62 -6.57
C ARG A 745 -22.61 21.10 -6.92
N PRO A 746 -23.15 22.15 -6.25
CA PRO A 746 -24.55 22.54 -6.36
C PRO A 746 -24.97 22.94 -7.78
N GLU A 747 -24.07 23.54 -8.57
CA GLU A 747 -24.25 23.86 -9.98
C GLU A 747 -24.38 22.62 -10.89
N HIS A 748 -23.72 21.50 -10.54
CA HIS A 748 -23.94 20.18 -11.13
C HIS A 748 -25.03 19.37 -10.40
N ARG A 749 -25.77 19.96 -9.45
CA ARG A 749 -26.78 19.29 -8.59
C ARG A 749 -26.23 18.10 -7.79
N ASN A 750 -24.99 18.23 -7.31
CA ASN A 750 -24.25 17.18 -6.60
C ASN A 750 -24.20 15.87 -7.41
N ALA A 751 -24.03 16.00 -8.73
CA ALA A 751 -23.73 14.86 -9.59
C ALA A 751 -22.27 14.40 -9.38
N ILE A 752 -22.04 13.10 -9.54
CA ILE A 752 -20.80 12.43 -9.16
C ILE A 752 -20.10 11.94 -10.41
N ASP A 753 -18.92 12.49 -10.66
CA ASP A 753 -17.93 11.97 -11.62
C ASP A 753 -16.84 11.17 -10.88
N LEU A 754 -15.82 10.71 -11.63
CA LEU A 754 -14.72 9.93 -11.06
C LEU A 754 -13.93 10.70 -9.99
N ALA A 755 -13.62 11.98 -10.18
CA ALA A 755 -12.87 12.77 -9.21
C ALA A 755 -13.66 12.98 -7.91
N THR A 756 -14.98 13.19 -8.01
CA THR A 756 -15.91 13.27 -6.87
C THR A 756 -15.97 11.92 -6.13
N ALA A 757 -16.03 10.81 -6.87
CA ALA A 757 -16.07 9.45 -6.31
C ALA A 757 -14.75 9.06 -5.62
N GLU A 758 -13.59 9.31 -6.23
CA GLU A 758 -12.27 9.09 -5.63
C GLU A 758 -12.10 9.91 -4.34
N LEU A 759 -12.60 11.15 -4.31
CA LEU A 759 -12.54 11.98 -3.12
C LEU A 759 -13.46 11.43 -2.03
N LEU A 760 -14.68 11.04 -2.36
CA LEU A 760 -15.59 10.42 -1.39
C LEU A 760 -15.02 9.11 -0.83
N GLU A 761 -14.37 8.29 -1.65
CA GLU A 761 -13.66 7.08 -1.20
C GLU A 761 -12.59 7.41 -0.16
N ARG A 762 -11.71 8.38 -0.44
CA ARG A 762 -10.67 8.83 0.52
C ARG A 762 -11.27 9.38 1.81
N VAL A 763 -12.35 10.16 1.73
CA VAL A 763 -13.05 10.71 2.92
C VAL A 763 -13.67 9.60 3.76
N VAL A 764 -14.27 8.59 3.13
CA VAL A 764 -14.91 7.47 3.84
C VAL A 764 -13.88 6.50 4.42
N ASP A 765 -12.77 6.24 3.75
CA ASP A 765 -11.65 5.48 4.34
C ASP A 765 -10.96 6.24 5.48
N ALA A 766 -10.80 7.56 5.35
CA ALA A 766 -10.31 8.42 6.43
C ALA A 766 -11.29 8.54 7.61
N PHE A 767 -12.59 8.33 7.40
CA PHE A 767 -13.57 8.16 8.48
C PHE A 767 -13.42 6.80 9.16
N GLU A 768 -13.38 5.71 8.39
CA GLU A 768 -13.30 4.36 8.94
C GLU A 768 -12.02 4.15 9.78
N ALA A 769 -10.88 4.68 9.33
CA ALA A 769 -9.59 4.58 10.03
C ALA A 769 -9.41 5.52 11.24
N ASP A 770 -10.37 6.42 11.53
CA ASP A 770 -10.25 7.44 12.57
C ASP A 770 -11.10 7.11 13.81
N ASP A 771 -10.47 6.52 14.82
CA ASP A 771 -11.10 6.13 16.09
C ASP A 771 -11.69 7.30 16.89
N SER A 772 -11.31 8.55 16.60
CA SER A 772 -11.88 9.73 17.26
C SER A 772 -13.32 10.01 16.77
N VAL A 773 -13.65 9.58 15.55
CA VAL A 773 -14.97 9.76 14.94
C VAL A 773 -15.74 8.44 14.89
N ARG A 774 -16.97 8.47 15.41
CA ARG A 774 -17.83 7.31 15.67
C ARG A 774 -19.00 7.20 14.69
N VAL A 775 -19.44 8.32 14.11
CA VAL A 775 -20.61 8.38 13.22
C VAL A 775 -20.33 9.32 12.06
N ALA A 776 -20.75 8.95 10.86
CA ALA A 776 -20.71 9.82 9.68
C ALA A 776 -22.12 10.34 9.32
N ILE A 777 -22.19 11.55 8.80
CA ILE A 777 -23.38 12.12 8.16
C ILE A 777 -23.01 12.48 6.72
N LEU A 778 -23.66 11.86 5.73
CA LEU A 778 -23.55 12.27 4.32
C LEU A 778 -24.67 13.25 3.98
N THR A 779 -24.36 14.37 3.32
CA THR A 779 -25.32 15.38 2.87
C THR A 779 -24.94 15.98 1.50
N GLY A 780 -25.84 16.77 0.92
CA GLY A 780 -25.62 17.58 -0.29
C GLY A 780 -25.85 19.06 -0.05
N GLY A 781 -25.68 19.53 1.18
CA GLY A 781 -26.04 20.88 1.59
C GLY A 781 -27.56 21.09 1.58
N THR A 782 -28.00 22.29 1.23
CA THR A 782 -29.33 22.83 1.59
C THR A 782 -30.40 22.77 0.50
N SER A 783 -30.18 22.10 -0.64
CA SER A 783 -31.13 22.18 -1.77
C SER A 783 -31.27 20.92 -2.65
N VAL A 784 -30.20 20.14 -2.83
CA VAL A 784 -30.24 18.87 -3.58
C VAL A 784 -29.24 17.91 -2.96
N PHE A 785 -29.70 16.77 -2.44
CA PHE A 785 -28.80 15.74 -1.93
C PHE A 785 -27.84 15.23 -3.01
N SER A 786 -28.35 14.65 -4.10
CA SER A 786 -27.56 14.30 -5.29
C SER A 786 -28.44 13.90 -6.47
N ALA A 787 -28.01 14.25 -7.68
CA ALA A 787 -28.58 13.79 -8.94
C ALA A 787 -28.05 12.43 -9.43
N GLY A 788 -27.10 11.80 -8.72
CA GLY A 788 -26.44 10.55 -9.10
C GLY A 788 -25.22 10.76 -10.00
N MET A 789 -24.94 9.81 -10.88
CA MET A 789 -23.81 9.88 -11.82
C MET A 789 -23.88 11.11 -12.74
N ASP A 790 -22.76 11.84 -12.91
CA ASP A 790 -22.67 12.89 -13.92
C ASP A 790 -22.67 12.28 -15.34
N LEU A 791 -23.82 12.40 -16.00
CA LEU A 791 -24.04 11.87 -17.35
C LEU A 791 -23.23 12.59 -18.43
N ARG A 792 -22.59 13.73 -18.14
CA ARG A 792 -21.66 14.41 -19.06
C ARG A 792 -20.28 13.76 -18.99
N ALA A 793 -19.78 13.48 -17.78
CA ALA A 793 -18.54 12.73 -17.57
C ALA A 793 -18.68 11.28 -18.07
N ALA A 794 -19.81 10.61 -17.79
CA ALA A 794 -20.06 9.27 -18.32
C ALA A 794 -20.08 9.22 -19.87
N ALA A 795 -20.47 10.32 -20.54
CA ALA A 795 -20.45 10.42 -22.00
C ALA A 795 -19.04 10.59 -22.60
N THR A 796 -18.05 11.01 -21.81
CA THR A 796 -16.62 10.98 -22.20
C THR A 796 -15.89 9.71 -21.72
N GLY A 797 -16.63 8.75 -21.14
CA GLY A 797 -16.10 7.48 -20.62
C GLY A 797 -15.67 7.52 -19.15
N GLN A 798 -15.81 8.66 -18.46
CA GLN A 798 -15.48 8.81 -17.04
C GLN A 798 -16.67 8.38 -16.17
N PHE A 799 -16.70 7.10 -15.81
CA PHE A 799 -17.68 6.55 -14.86
C PHE A 799 -17.22 6.76 -13.41
N PRO A 800 -18.12 7.11 -12.47
CA PRO A 800 -17.81 7.24 -11.05
C PRO A 800 -17.72 5.85 -10.40
N ILE A 801 -16.65 5.11 -10.70
CA ILE A 801 -16.37 3.79 -10.14
C ILE A 801 -14.92 3.78 -9.66
N THR A 802 -14.76 3.65 -8.35
CA THR A 802 -13.46 3.58 -7.65
C THR A 802 -12.99 2.13 -7.50
N GLU A 803 -11.68 1.93 -7.29
CA GLU A 803 -11.08 0.59 -7.24
C GLU A 803 -11.52 -0.21 -6.01
N ARG A 804 -11.64 0.44 -4.84
CA ARG A 804 -11.85 -0.23 -3.55
C ARG A 804 -13.31 -0.16 -3.08
N ARG A 805 -13.98 0.98 -3.22
CA ARG A 805 -15.38 1.21 -2.82
C ARG A 805 -16.37 1.19 -3.99
N GLY A 806 -15.90 0.98 -5.22
CA GLY A 806 -16.74 0.72 -6.39
C GLY A 806 -17.59 1.95 -6.78
N PRO A 807 -18.85 1.74 -7.19
CA PRO A 807 -19.73 2.81 -7.65
C PRO A 807 -19.88 3.96 -6.64
N LEU A 808 -19.85 5.18 -7.20
CA LEU A 808 -20.01 6.45 -6.50
C LEU A 808 -18.97 6.72 -5.39
N GLY A 809 -17.91 5.91 -5.27
CA GLY A 809 -16.87 6.06 -4.24
C GLY A 809 -17.24 5.50 -2.88
N MET A 810 -18.39 4.82 -2.74
CA MET A 810 -18.88 4.42 -1.42
C MET A 810 -19.69 3.12 -1.40
N THR A 811 -20.47 2.81 -2.44
CA THR A 811 -21.58 1.84 -2.28
C THR A 811 -21.21 0.38 -2.51
N GLY A 812 -20.01 0.09 -3.03
CA GLY A 812 -19.51 -1.27 -3.27
C GLY A 812 -18.90 -1.96 -2.04
N LEU A 813 -18.43 -1.19 -1.06
CA LEU A 813 -17.85 -1.69 0.19
C LEU A 813 -18.60 -1.05 1.38
N PRO A 814 -19.39 -1.83 2.15
CA PRO A 814 -20.05 -1.33 3.35
C PRO A 814 -19.06 -0.71 4.34
N LEU A 815 -19.50 0.34 5.02
CA LEU A 815 -18.81 0.89 6.17
C LEU A 815 -18.96 -0.05 7.37
N THR A 816 -18.07 0.04 8.34
CA THR A 816 -18.14 -0.61 9.65
C THR A 816 -18.85 0.27 10.68
N LYS A 817 -18.52 1.57 10.70
CA LYS A 817 -19.13 2.56 11.61
C LYS A 817 -20.44 3.15 11.04
N PRO A 818 -21.39 3.61 11.89
CA PRO A 818 -22.69 4.12 11.44
C PRO A 818 -22.64 5.31 10.48
N LEU A 819 -23.53 5.29 9.48
CA LEU A 819 -23.74 6.36 8.50
C LEU A 819 -25.20 6.84 8.50
N ILE A 820 -25.40 8.14 8.56
CA ILE A 820 -26.69 8.82 8.40
C ILE A 820 -26.70 9.58 7.06
N ALA A 821 -27.76 9.46 6.26
CA ALA A 821 -28.00 10.37 5.14
C ALA A 821 -28.89 11.54 5.57
N ALA A 822 -28.39 12.77 5.44
CA ALA A 822 -29.10 14.01 5.68
C ALA A 822 -29.57 14.62 4.34
N VAL A 823 -30.82 14.32 3.96
CA VAL A 823 -31.39 14.55 2.63
C VAL A 823 -32.28 15.80 2.58
N GLU A 824 -31.70 16.91 2.10
CA GLU A 824 -32.44 18.08 1.63
C GLU A 824 -32.81 17.89 0.14
N GLY A 825 -34.05 18.21 -0.23
CA GLY A 825 -34.49 18.19 -1.63
C GLY A 825 -34.43 16.81 -2.33
N PRO A 826 -34.06 16.73 -3.62
CA PRO A 826 -34.04 15.47 -4.36
C PRO A 826 -32.79 14.61 -4.14
N ALA A 827 -33.00 13.34 -3.78
CA ALA A 827 -32.03 12.24 -3.88
C ALA A 827 -32.43 11.33 -5.05
N LEU A 828 -31.74 11.43 -6.19
CA LEU A 828 -32.15 10.79 -7.44
C LEU A 828 -31.04 9.93 -8.05
N ALA A 829 -31.43 8.83 -8.68
CA ALA A 829 -30.52 7.85 -9.28
C ALA A 829 -29.47 7.39 -8.25
N GLY A 830 -28.18 7.42 -8.59
CA GLY A 830 -27.07 7.19 -7.65
C GLY A 830 -27.15 7.99 -6.34
N GLY A 831 -27.75 9.18 -6.32
CA GLY A 831 -28.00 9.93 -5.09
C GLY A 831 -29.01 9.24 -4.15
N CYS A 832 -30.02 8.59 -4.71
CA CYS A 832 -30.88 7.69 -3.96
C CYS A 832 -30.14 6.41 -3.54
N GLU A 833 -29.22 5.89 -4.35
CA GLU A 833 -28.41 4.71 -4.02
C GLU A 833 -27.43 4.97 -2.85
N LEU A 834 -26.85 6.18 -2.77
CA LEU A 834 -26.07 6.65 -1.62
C LEU A 834 -26.93 6.76 -0.35
N ALA A 835 -28.10 7.39 -0.43
CA ALA A 835 -29.00 7.50 0.72
C ALA A 835 -29.49 6.11 1.20
N LEU A 836 -29.72 5.18 0.27
CA LEU A 836 -30.06 3.78 0.58
C LEU A 836 -28.89 3.00 1.22
N ALA A 837 -27.64 3.43 1.01
CA ALA A 837 -26.44 2.83 1.60
C ALA A 837 -26.11 3.34 3.01
N ALA A 838 -26.71 4.45 3.45
CA ALA A 838 -26.65 4.91 4.84
C ALA A 838 -27.59 4.08 5.74
N ASP A 839 -27.18 3.75 6.96
CA ASP A 839 -27.99 2.92 7.87
C ASP A 839 -29.29 3.62 8.28
N LEU A 840 -29.22 4.95 8.44
CA LEU A 840 -30.34 5.81 8.85
C LEU A 840 -30.51 6.98 7.87
N ILE A 841 -31.74 7.47 7.71
CA ILE A 841 -32.06 8.61 6.84
C ILE A 841 -32.85 9.66 7.61
N VAL A 842 -32.36 10.90 7.61
CA VAL A 842 -33.06 12.12 8.04
C VAL A 842 -33.35 12.94 6.78
N ALA A 843 -34.59 13.39 6.59
CA ALA A 843 -34.97 14.05 5.34
C ALA A 843 -35.91 15.25 5.52
N ALA A 844 -35.86 16.19 4.59
CA ALA A 844 -36.77 17.35 4.57
C ALA A 844 -38.22 16.90 4.33
N THR A 845 -39.21 17.63 4.88
CA THR A 845 -40.62 17.24 4.71
C THR A 845 -41.13 17.33 3.26
N ASP A 846 -40.36 17.92 2.34
CA ASP A 846 -40.61 18.02 0.89
C ASP A 846 -39.59 17.24 0.03
N ALA A 847 -38.59 16.59 0.63
CA ALA A 847 -37.57 15.81 -0.08
C ALA A 847 -38.18 14.66 -0.90
N THR A 848 -37.47 14.23 -1.95
CA THR A 848 -37.94 13.18 -2.88
C THR A 848 -36.84 12.19 -3.23
N PHE A 849 -37.18 10.90 -3.26
CA PHE A 849 -36.25 9.80 -3.49
C PHE A 849 -36.70 8.98 -4.71
N GLY A 850 -35.79 8.62 -5.62
CA GLY A 850 -36.18 7.77 -6.75
C GLY A 850 -35.02 7.26 -7.60
N LEU A 851 -35.29 6.18 -8.34
CA LEU A 851 -34.36 5.52 -9.27
C LEU A 851 -34.86 5.66 -10.72
N PRO A 852 -34.66 6.83 -11.38
CA PRO A 852 -35.16 7.13 -12.71
C PRO A 852 -34.26 6.60 -13.85
N GLU A 853 -33.35 5.67 -13.57
CA GLU A 853 -32.47 4.98 -14.52
C GLU A 853 -33.23 4.22 -15.63
N PRO A 854 -34.35 3.50 -15.36
CA PRO A 854 -35.10 2.82 -16.42
C PRO A 854 -35.64 3.78 -17.48
N ARG A 855 -35.96 5.03 -17.10
CA ARG A 855 -36.38 6.10 -18.01
C ARG A 855 -35.26 6.60 -18.93
N ARG A 856 -34.04 6.13 -18.73
CA ARG A 856 -32.81 6.45 -19.51
C ARG A 856 -32.20 5.22 -20.18
N GLY A 857 -32.83 4.04 -20.07
CA GLY A 857 -32.26 2.77 -20.55
C GLY A 857 -31.12 2.23 -19.68
N LEU A 858 -31.03 2.70 -18.43
CA LEU A 858 -30.03 2.28 -17.43
C LEU A 858 -30.68 1.48 -16.30
N ALA A 859 -29.87 0.93 -15.40
CA ALA A 859 -30.31 0.34 -14.14
C ALA A 859 -29.54 0.97 -12.97
N ALA A 860 -30.20 1.06 -11.80
CA ALA A 860 -29.58 1.51 -10.55
C ALA A 860 -28.64 0.42 -10.02
N ALA A 861 -27.37 0.50 -10.45
CA ALA A 861 -26.35 -0.53 -10.30
C ALA A 861 -25.33 -0.24 -9.18
N ALA A 862 -25.42 0.90 -8.50
CA ALA A 862 -24.69 1.17 -7.26
C ALA A 862 -25.33 0.48 -6.03
N GLY A 863 -26.32 -0.39 -6.24
CA GLY A 863 -26.96 -1.26 -5.25
C GLY A 863 -28.38 -0.84 -4.85
N GLY A 864 -28.95 0.18 -5.49
CA GLY A 864 -30.28 0.71 -5.19
C GLY A 864 -31.39 -0.34 -5.30
N VAL A 865 -31.40 -1.14 -6.38
CA VAL A 865 -32.41 -2.21 -6.53
C VAL A 865 -32.26 -3.35 -5.51
N LEU A 866 -31.06 -3.55 -4.93
CA LEU A 866 -30.84 -4.51 -3.85
C LEU A 866 -31.42 -3.95 -2.55
N ARG A 867 -30.90 -2.79 -2.13
CA ARG A 867 -31.24 -2.12 -0.86
C ARG A 867 -32.71 -1.69 -0.77
N LEU A 868 -33.37 -1.38 -1.89
CA LEU A 868 -34.83 -1.18 -1.92
C LEU A 868 -35.60 -2.44 -1.50
N THR A 869 -35.15 -3.64 -1.83
CA THR A 869 -35.85 -4.89 -1.47
C THR A 869 -35.60 -5.33 -0.03
N GLU A 870 -34.48 -4.91 0.55
CA GLU A 870 -34.13 -5.10 1.96
C GLU A 870 -34.90 -4.13 2.87
N ARG A 871 -35.09 -2.87 2.43
CA ARG A 871 -35.56 -1.76 3.28
C ARG A 871 -36.99 -1.29 3.04
N LEU A 872 -37.70 -1.77 2.01
CA LEU A 872 -39.10 -1.42 1.74
C LEU A 872 -39.97 -2.65 1.44
N PRO A 873 -41.29 -2.58 1.71
CA PRO A 873 -42.23 -3.60 1.26
C PRO A 873 -42.11 -3.83 -0.26
N ARG A 874 -41.89 -5.08 -0.66
CA ARG A 874 -41.56 -5.50 -2.05
C ARG A 874 -42.34 -4.78 -3.15
N ASN A 875 -43.63 -4.55 -2.98
CA ASN A 875 -44.47 -3.91 -4.01
C ASN A 875 -44.16 -2.42 -4.19
N VAL A 876 -43.72 -1.71 -3.14
CA VAL A 876 -43.23 -0.32 -3.24
C VAL A 876 -41.86 -0.29 -3.91
N ALA A 877 -40.95 -1.19 -3.50
CA ALA A 877 -39.64 -1.35 -4.12
C ALA A 877 -39.76 -1.60 -5.64
N MET A 878 -40.68 -2.48 -6.05
CA MET A 878 -40.98 -2.75 -7.46
C MET A 878 -41.68 -1.58 -8.17
N GLN A 879 -42.55 -0.81 -7.50
CA GLN A 879 -43.09 0.42 -8.08
C GLN A 879 -41.95 1.40 -8.40
N MET A 880 -41.06 1.68 -7.44
CA MET A 880 -39.92 2.59 -7.63
C MET A 880 -38.98 2.09 -8.74
N ALA A 881 -38.55 0.83 -8.68
CA ALA A 881 -37.58 0.26 -9.61
C ALA A 881 -38.10 0.04 -11.04
N LEU A 882 -39.42 -0.12 -11.24
CA LEU A 882 -40.00 -0.32 -12.58
C LEU A 882 -40.55 0.96 -13.22
N THR A 883 -41.08 1.89 -12.41
CA THR A 883 -41.64 3.16 -12.94
C THR A 883 -40.59 4.27 -13.05
N GLY A 884 -39.56 4.24 -12.20
CA GLY A 884 -38.58 5.32 -12.06
C GLY A 884 -39.17 6.64 -11.55
N GLU A 885 -40.28 6.58 -10.80
CA GLU A 885 -40.94 7.77 -10.25
C GLU A 885 -40.43 8.13 -8.85
N PRO A 886 -40.13 9.41 -8.58
CA PRO A 886 -39.77 9.85 -7.24
C PRO A 886 -40.93 9.70 -6.23
N VAL A 887 -40.61 9.23 -5.04
CA VAL A 887 -41.53 9.10 -3.90
C VAL A 887 -41.20 10.19 -2.86
N PRO A 888 -42.19 10.93 -2.32
CA PRO A 888 -41.94 11.93 -1.28
C PRO A 888 -41.46 11.33 0.05
N ALA A 889 -40.56 12.04 0.73
CA ALA A 889 -39.97 11.64 2.00
C ALA A 889 -41.01 11.28 3.07
N ARG A 890 -42.11 12.05 3.17
CA ARG A 890 -43.24 11.75 4.08
C ARG A 890 -43.78 10.32 3.89
N ARG A 891 -43.93 9.87 2.63
CA ARG A 891 -44.43 8.53 2.33
C ARG A 891 -43.41 7.44 2.64
N LEU A 892 -42.11 7.75 2.61
CA LEU A 892 -41.04 6.81 2.94
C LEU A 892 -40.80 6.73 4.46
N HIS A 893 -41.11 7.80 5.20
CA HIS A 893 -41.24 7.78 6.66
C HIS A 893 -42.42 6.89 7.10
N ASP A 894 -43.60 7.03 6.49
CA ASP A 894 -44.76 6.14 6.72
C ASP A 894 -44.47 4.64 6.44
N LEU A 895 -43.37 4.36 5.72
CA LEU A 895 -42.92 3.02 5.34
C LEU A 895 -41.66 2.56 6.09
N GLY A 896 -41.13 3.38 7.01
CA GLY A 896 -39.97 3.05 7.85
C GLY A 896 -38.60 3.20 7.19
N LEU A 897 -38.50 3.75 5.98
CA LEU A 897 -37.20 4.00 5.32
C LEU A 897 -36.55 5.33 5.79
N VAL A 898 -37.36 6.36 6.04
CA VAL A 898 -36.89 7.64 6.62
C VAL A 898 -37.17 7.61 8.11
N ASN A 899 -36.12 7.78 8.92
CA ASN A 899 -36.20 7.67 10.39
C ASN A 899 -36.71 8.96 11.04
N VAL A 900 -36.36 10.12 10.49
CA VAL A 900 -36.73 11.44 11.00
C VAL A 900 -37.06 12.37 9.84
N LEU A 901 -38.16 13.10 9.98
CA LEU A 901 -38.53 14.21 9.10
C LEU A 901 -38.21 15.53 9.80
N ALA A 902 -37.53 16.44 9.10
CA ALA A 902 -37.29 17.81 9.54
C ALA A 902 -37.87 18.81 8.51
N GLU A 903 -38.13 20.05 8.92
CA GLU A 903 -38.48 21.08 7.94
C GLU A 903 -37.27 21.48 7.07
N PRO A 904 -37.47 21.95 5.83
CA PRO A 904 -36.37 22.26 4.91
C PRO A 904 -35.38 23.27 5.50
N GLY A 905 -34.09 22.97 5.38
CA GLY A 905 -33.00 23.73 6.00
C GLY A 905 -32.67 23.32 7.45
N ALA A 906 -33.42 22.40 8.07
CA ALA A 906 -33.16 21.89 9.42
C ALA A 906 -32.68 20.43 9.44
N VAL A 907 -32.52 19.77 8.28
CA VAL A 907 -32.20 18.34 8.18
C VAL A 907 -30.82 18.02 8.77
N LEU A 908 -29.81 18.86 8.54
CA LEU A 908 -28.46 18.65 9.08
C LEU A 908 -28.44 18.71 10.61
N GLN A 909 -29.18 19.63 11.24
CA GLN A 909 -29.26 19.68 12.71
C GLN A 909 -29.94 18.43 13.26
N ALA A 910 -31.06 18.00 12.68
CA ALA A 910 -31.74 16.77 13.09
C ALA A 910 -30.88 15.51 12.88
N ALA A 911 -29.99 15.50 11.88
CA ALA A 911 -28.99 14.45 11.69
C ALA A 911 -27.86 14.50 12.73
N LEU A 912 -27.39 15.70 13.12
CA LEU A 912 -26.41 15.88 14.20
C LEU A 912 -26.97 15.45 15.56
N ASP A 913 -28.22 15.79 15.87
CA ASP A 913 -28.90 15.37 17.10
C ASP A 913 -29.03 13.83 17.18
N LEU A 914 -29.35 13.19 16.05
CA LEU A 914 -29.39 11.73 15.92
C LEU A 914 -27.98 11.11 16.03
N ALA A 915 -26.97 11.68 15.37
CA ALA A 915 -25.60 11.22 15.44
C ALA A 915 -25.00 11.32 16.85
N GLY A 916 -25.25 12.42 17.55
CA GLY A 916 -24.85 12.60 18.95
C GLY A 916 -25.52 11.57 19.87
N SER A 917 -26.79 11.25 19.61
CA SER A 917 -27.52 10.19 20.34
C SER A 917 -26.92 8.80 20.12
N ILE A 918 -26.28 8.54 18.97
CA ILE A 918 -25.56 7.29 18.69
C ILE A 918 -24.16 7.31 19.32
N ALA A 919 -23.39 8.38 19.11
CA ALA A 919 -22.01 8.53 19.59
C ALA A 919 -21.86 8.58 21.12
N ALA A 920 -22.97 8.84 21.83
CA ALA A 920 -23.10 8.73 23.29
C ALA A 920 -23.08 7.28 23.82
N ASN A 921 -23.11 6.25 22.96
CA ASN A 921 -23.01 4.84 23.33
C ASN A 921 -21.58 4.29 23.12
N ALA A 922 -21.29 3.11 23.68
CA ALA A 922 -20.00 2.44 23.52
C ALA A 922 -19.76 2.03 22.04
N PRO A 923 -18.67 2.47 21.37
CA PRO A 923 -18.43 2.25 19.94
C PRO A 923 -18.57 0.79 19.51
N LEU A 924 -17.81 -0.11 20.16
CA LEU A 924 -17.83 -1.55 19.87
C LEU A 924 -19.23 -2.18 20.01
N SER A 925 -20.07 -1.66 20.92
CA SER A 925 -21.44 -2.14 21.08
C SER A 925 -22.36 -1.66 19.94
N VAL A 926 -22.13 -0.46 19.41
CA VAL A 926 -22.86 0.09 18.26
C VAL A 926 -22.44 -0.62 16.98
N GLU A 927 -21.14 -0.76 16.74
CA GLU A 927 -20.56 -1.47 15.58
C GLU A 927 -21.06 -2.92 15.51
N VAL A 928 -20.94 -3.68 16.61
CA VAL A 928 -21.41 -5.08 16.65
C VAL A 928 -22.92 -5.18 16.50
N SER A 929 -23.71 -4.28 17.12
CA SER A 929 -25.17 -4.27 16.93
C SER A 929 -25.56 -4.02 15.47
N ARG A 930 -24.84 -3.11 14.79
CA ARG A 930 -25.02 -2.80 13.37
C ARG A 930 -24.59 -3.97 12.48
N GLU A 931 -23.45 -4.58 12.75
CA GLU A 931 -22.94 -5.77 12.06
C GLU A 931 -23.95 -6.93 12.12
N ILE A 932 -24.49 -7.22 13.31
CA ILE A 932 -25.55 -8.21 13.52
C ILE A 932 -26.80 -7.86 12.70
N VAL A 933 -27.30 -6.62 12.76
CA VAL A 933 -28.51 -6.20 12.03
C VAL A 933 -28.34 -6.29 10.51
N CYS A 934 -27.18 -5.95 9.99
CA CYS A 934 -26.88 -6.03 8.56
C CYS A 934 -26.68 -7.48 8.07
N ALA A 935 -26.09 -8.35 8.88
CA ALA A 935 -25.78 -9.73 8.49
C ALA A 935 -26.92 -10.73 8.75
N ALA A 936 -27.73 -10.53 9.79
CA ALA A 936 -28.78 -11.46 10.21
C ALA A 936 -29.81 -11.88 9.14
N PRO A 937 -30.21 -11.04 8.15
CA PRO A 937 -31.09 -11.47 7.06
C PRO A 937 -30.54 -12.62 6.19
N GLY A 938 -29.22 -12.86 6.24
CA GLY A 938 -28.56 -13.97 5.53
C GLY A 938 -28.29 -15.21 6.37
N TRP A 939 -28.62 -15.23 7.67
CA TRP A 939 -28.30 -16.35 8.58
C TRP A 939 -29.41 -17.40 8.64
N GLY A 940 -29.02 -18.67 8.77
CA GLY A 940 -29.93 -19.76 9.13
C GLY A 940 -30.44 -19.64 10.57
N VAL A 941 -31.70 -20.01 10.80
CA VAL A 941 -32.34 -19.89 12.13
C VAL A 941 -31.60 -20.67 13.23
N GLU A 942 -30.99 -21.81 12.87
CA GLU A 942 -30.26 -22.68 13.80
C GLU A 942 -28.88 -22.13 14.19
N GLU A 943 -28.25 -21.34 13.31
CA GLU A 943 -26.93 -20.73 13.55
C GLU A 943 -26.99 -19.28 14.04
N ALA A 944 -28.11 -18.59 13.85
CA ALA A 944 -28.24 -17.15 14.10
C ALA A 944 -27.83 -16.74 15.52
N PHE A 945 -28.23 -17.50 16.55
CA PHE A 945 -27.84 -17.24 17.93
C PHE A 945 -26.35 -17.50 18.21
N ALA A 946 -25.72 -18.45 17.51
CA ALA A 946 -24.30 -18.72 17.64
C ALA A 946 -23.47 -17.60 17.00
N ARG A 947 -23.81 -17.19 15.77
CA ARG A 947 -23.19 -16.03 15.09
C ARG A 947 -23.38 -14.74 15.88
N GLN A 948 -24.57 -14.50 16.42
CA GLN A 948 -24.84 -13.35 17.29
C GLN A 948 -23.98 -13.37 18.56
N ALA A 949 -23.81 -14.54 19.21
CA ALA A 949 -23.02 -14.67 20.43
C ALA A 949 -21.52 -14.46 20.20
N ASP A 950 -20.99 -14.94 19.09
CA ASP A 950 -19.59 -14.74 18.69
C ASP A 950 -19.28 -13.25 18.47
N LEU A 951 -20.08 -12.58 17.62
CA LEU A 951 -19.96 -11.13 17.39
C LEU A 951 -20.16 -10.32 18.68
N ALA A 952 -21.18 -10.64 19.47
CA ALA A 952 -21.44 -9.99 20.76
C ALA A 952 -20.30 -10.20 21.77
N GLY A 953 -19.52 -11.29 21.66
CA GLY A 953 -18.36 -11.55 22.52
C GLY A 953 -17.32 -10.43 22.48
N ARG A 954 -17.09 -9.82 21.31
CA ARG A 954 -16.20 -8.65 21.13
C ARG A 954 -16.65 -7.46 21.99
N ALA A 955 -17.93 -7.12 21.94
CA ALA A 955 -18.48 -6.00 22.70
C ALA A 955 -18.57 -6.32 24.20
N LEU A 956 -18.98 -7.53 24.58
CA LEU A 956 -19.16 -7.95 25.98
C LEU A 956 -17.82 -8.16 26.73
N GLY A 957 -16.74 -8.47 26.02
CA GLY A 957 -15.39 -8.60 26.58
C GLY A 957 -14.59 -7.29 26.67
N SER A 958 -15.14 -6.18 26.17
CA SER A 958 -14.44 -4.88 26.08
C SER A 958 -14.23 -4.19 27.44
N ALA A 959 -13.22 -3.32 27.53
CA ALA A 959 -13.06 -2.41 28.66
C ALA A 959 -14.23 -1.42 28.76
N ASP A 960 -14.84 -1.04 27.63
CA ASP A 960 -16.05 -0.23 27.58
C ASP A 960 -17.25 -0.94 28.24
N ALA A 961 -17.40 -2.27 28.12
CA ALA A 961 -18.43 -3.00 28.86
C ALA A 961 -18.23 -2.93 30.38
N VAL A 962 -16.98 -3.02 30.85
CA VAL A 962 -16.62 -2.85 32.27
C VAL A 962 -16.90 -1.42 32.74
N GLU A 963 -16.58 -0.42 31.93
CA GLU A 963 -16.87 0.99 32.20
C GLU A 963 -18.38 1.29 32.24
N GLY A 964 -19.18 0.70 31.34
CA GLY A 964 -20.63 0.87 31.34
C GLY A 964 -21.29 0.38 32.63
N VAL A 965 -20.89 -0.81 33.10
CA VAL A 965 -21.34 -1.37 34.38
C VAL A 965 -20.88 -0.50 35.56
N ARG A 966 -19.63 -0.04 35.53
CA ARG A 966 -19.07 0.84 36.57
C ARG A 966 -19.77 2.20 36.65
N ALA A 967 -19.91 2.90 35.52
CA ALA A 967 -20.54 4.22 35.46
C ALA A 967 -22.01 4.18 35.89
N PHE A 968 -22.74 3.12 35.53
CA PHE A 968 -24.10 2.87 36.00
C PHE A 968 -24.17 2.69 37.52
N ALA A 969 -23.27 1.87 38.09
CA ALA A 969 -23.19 1.66 39.55
C ALA A 969 -22.75 2.91 40.32
N GLU A 970 -21.92 3.76 39.71
CA GLU A 970 -21.41 5.03 40.25
C GLU A 970 -22.37 6.21 40.01
N GLY A 971 -23.44 6.04 39.24
CA GLY A 971 -24.44 7.07 38.96
C GLY A 971 -23.96 8.24 38.09
N ARG A 972 -22.97 8.01 37.22
CA ARG A 972 -22.31 9.02 36.39
C ARG A 972 -22.37 8.70 34.90
N ALA A 973 -21.97 9.66 34.07
CA ALA A 973 -21.73 9.41 32.64
C ALA A 973 -20.54 8.45 32.44
N PRO A 974 -20.62 7.48 31.50
CA PRO A 974 -19.52 6.62 31.10
C PRO A 974 -18.51 7.36 30.20
N VAL A 975 -17.26 6.91 30.19
CA VAL A 975 -16.18 7.42 29.34
C VAL A 975 -15.72 6.31 28.39
N TRP A 976 -16.37 6.21 27.22
CA TRP A 976 -16.08 5.19 26.21
C TRP A 976 -14.73 5.40 25.52
N THR A 977 -13.95 4.32 25.42
CA THR A 977 -12.57 4.29 24.92
C THR A 977 -12.37 3.41 23.68
N GLY A 978 -13.40 2.69 23.20
CA GLY A 978 -13.33 1.86 21.99
C GLY A 978 -12.48 0.60 22.14
N ARG A 979 -12.30 0.10 23.38
CA ARG A 979 -11.44 -1.04 23.74
C ARG A 979 -12.10 -1.87 24.85
#